data_AF-A0A1Z8Y386-F1
#
_entry.id   AF-A0A1Z8Y386-F1
#
_cell.length_a   1.000
_cell.length_b   1.000
_cell.length_c   1.000
_cell.angle_alpha   90.00
_cell.angle_beta   90.00
_cell.angle_gamma   90.00
#
_symmetry.space_group_name_H-M   'P 1'
#
loop_
_entity.id
_entity.type
_entity.pdbx_description
1 polymer ?
#
loop_
_entity_poly.entity_id
_entity_poly.type
_entity_poly.pdbx_seq_one_letter_code
_entity_poly.pdbx_strand_id
1 'polypeptide(L)'
;MSDHKQDGVFNDSSNGVPSEAETSSLTESVDSSQPDTSRPSRIRSDEVLDLITSVENQLEQMRSAQSDRVTEIEDLESRRSRIDEQAGQIESRQQQLEQGECDLQERLEEFNARFEEFSESKRTMEEASARHLIDVEEHALRNSELDQREQKLDAMIQDIDQRRSEIEDSTRTLERDRAQFTSERAELEDDIRHAESAMETYQTRCSELETEVGQLRDRHDDIASRLEQSQTEFSASEDQRSGLQAELEQFRSDTLDLSDKLESAAGCIDELELNLESARGELRAIETERDSALEVVSARDQELSELQSNLELAMNRLQSLATAVAEQGPQLEEGAAAIALCRTQQDRLSALSTELESVRAQLQDPASTDPEGAVSEARAEIDRLRTDLEDSIPVDEHHRVVSALESRLASAPKSGGMSQDDENAFKAQLAEARAEVQVLQSHAAACETAIAEGKQKLIELQERNEQLENAESIDTDGLPEDAVRLREQAQRLSSFALHLQRRRSRLHSVRAALQQRGNSEAGGLAIDAEQDRTTRAGQEDLLRRRHELADLESQMLRRWASHGSVASVVRIATLLLIVAAASWFGVRFFAPGPVTTTALVRAQPVAGGSLDPERAAAWNTWHEAILKDPIFAKQVAERLASSPAGFTGGVDRLSGMLASGLSVTVPQPGLLQIKFDGTSRSESTRILENVVATLAGESQRQLPRRGDSARAEVLPSDGRLVTLDPIPVTGAQIQNAGFVFGGSVGVISLLGAGIYSRLRRSKRLFDENMGLEDSYVD
;
A
#
# COMPACT_ATOMS: atom_id res chain seq x y z
N MET A 1 6.02 -71.63 -46.41
CA MET A 1 6.37 -71.76 -47.85
C MET A 1 7.54 -72.72 -47.95
N SER A 2 7.67 -73.41 -49.09
CA SER A 2 8.56 -74.56 -49.34
C SER A 2 7.99 -75.91 -48.92
N ASP A 3 7.06 -76.41 -49.72
CA ASP A 3 6.67 -77.82 -49.72
C ASP A 3 7.83 -78.72 -50.20
N HIS A 4 8.03 -79.87 -49.54
CA HIS A 4 8.61 -81.02 -50.22
C HIS A 4 7.86 -82.29 -49.89
N LYS A 5 7.21 -82.82 -50.92
CA LYS A 5 6.39 -84.03 -50.92
C LYS A 5 7.13 -85.09 -51.71
N GLN A 6 7.41 -86.24 -51.10
CA GLN A 6 7.92 -87.42 -51.82
C GLN A 6 7.00 -88.61 -51.58
N ASP A 7 6.15 -88.88 -52.57
CA ASP A 7 5.45 -90.15 -52.71
C ASP A 7 6.38 -91.16 -53.42
N GLY A 8 6.37 -92.42 -52.98
CA GLY A 8 7.16 -93.52 -53.57
C GLY A 8 6.87 -94.81 -52.78
N VAL A 9 5.84 -95.59 -53.09
CA VAL A 9 5.58 -96.30 -54.37
C VAL A 9 6.74 -97.22 -54.74
N PHE A 10 6.69 -98.44 -54.21
CA PHE A 10 7.22 -99.61 -54.92
C PHE A 10 6.18 -100.73 -54.91
N ASN A 11 6.25 -101.63 -55.90
CA ASN A 11 5.06 -102.31 -56.43
C ASN A 11 4.91 -103.78 -56.00
N ASP A 12 3.67 -104.27 -56.13
CA ASP A 12 3.25 -105.67 -56.05
C ASP A 12 4.06 -106.59 -56.99
N SER A 13 4.23 -107.87 -56.59
CA SER A 13 4.73 -108.97 -57.43
C SER A 13 4.33 -110.36 -56.90
N SER A 14 3.07 -110.71 -57.16
CA SER A 14 2.65 -112.02 -57.72
C SER A 14 2.87 -113.33 -56.96
N ASN A 15 1.73 -113.98 -56.72
CA ASN A 15 1.48 -115.44 -56.73
C ASN A 15 2.43 -116.32 -57.57
N GLY A 16 2.57 -117.58 -57.14
CA GLY A 16 3.07 -118.70 -57.97
C GLY A 16 2.86 -120.07 -57.32
N VAL A 17 1.84 -120.82 -57.76
CA VAL A 17 1.58 -122.24 -57.41
C VAL A 17 1.36 -123.04 -58.70
N PRO A 18 2.12 -124.13 -58.89
CA PRO A 18 1.53 -125.46 -59.13
C PRO A 18 2.24 -126.53 -58.26
N SER A 19 1.69 -127.68 -57.87
CA SER A 19 0.66 -128.59 -58.43
C SER A 19 1.16 -129.56 -59.51
N GLU A 20 0.80 -130.84 -59.34
CA GLU A 20 0.99 -131.98 -60.27
C GLU A 20 2.44 -132.43 -60.57
N ALA A 21 2.71 -133.62 -61.15
CA ALA A 21 2.33 -135.01 -60.82
C ALA A 21 2.93 -135.97 -61.89
N GLU A 22 3.54 -137.09 -61.49
CA GLU A 22 3.87 -138.31 -62.28
C GLU A 22 4.75 -139.22 -61.38
N THR A 23 4.67 -140.55 -61.21
CA THR A 23 4.09 -141.76 -61.86
C THR A 23 4.92 -142.46 -62.94
N SER A 24 5.77 -143.41 -62.51
CA SER A 24 6.19 -144.65 -63.23
C SER A 24 6.75 -145.63 -62.18
N SER A 25 6.38 -146.91 -62.00
CA SER A 25 5.86 -148.03 -62.83
C SER A 25 6.95 -148.91 -63.48
N LEU A 26 7.00 -150.21 -63.10
CA LEU A 26 7.04 -151.40 -63.98
C LEU A 26 7.14 -152.75 -63.20
N THR A 27 6.35 -153.75 -63.62
CA THR A 27 6.53 -155.25 -63.65
C THR A 27 7.29 -156.01 -62.54
N GLU A 28 6.87 -157.18 -61.98
CA GLU A 28 6.05 -158.36 -62.42
C GLU A 28 6.85 -159.52 -63.08
N SER A 29 6.32 -160.77 -62.99
CA SER A 29 6.82 -162.12 -63.41
C SER A 29 7.59 -162.94 -62.32
N VAL A 30 7.37 -164.26 -62.03
CA VAL A 30 6.64 -165.43 -62.62
C VAL A 30 7.39 -166.05 -63.83
N ASP A 31 7.68 -167.36 -64.02
CA ASP A 31 7.20 -168.65 -63.47
C ASP A 31 8.22 -169.83 -63.71
N SER A 32 8.06 -170.99 -63.03
CA SER A 32 8.36 -172.37 -63.52
C SER A 32 9.82 -172.76 -63.93
N SER A 33 10.24 -174.02 -64.23
CA SER A 33 9.61 -175.37 -64.15
C SER A 33 10.62 -176.56 -64.13
N GLN A 34 10.50 -177.45 -63.14
CA GLN A 34 10.43 -178.94 -63.20
C GLN A 34 11.46 -179.81 -64.06
N PRO A 35 11.28 -181.13 -64.41
CA PRO A 35 12.37 -182.14 -64.28
C PRO A 35 12.70 -182.93 -65.58
N ASP A 36 13.46 -184.05 -65.51
CA ASP A 36 12.93 -185.44 -65.67
C ASP A 36 14.00 -186.57 -65.48
N THR A 37 13.62 -187.82 -65.77
CA THR A 37 14.31 -189.10 -65.51
C THR A 37 14.31 -190.04 -66.73
N SER A 38 15.22 -191.05 -66.85
CA SER A 38 14.99 -192.32 -67.61
C SER A 38 16.13 -193.38 -67.61
N ARG A 39 15.85 -194.55 -68.22
CA ARG A 39 16.58 -195.86 -68.25
C ARG A 39 16.14 -196.67 -69.52
N PRO A 40 16.38 -198.00 -69.79
CA PRO A 40 17.14 -199.08 -69.08
C PRO A 40 18.01 -200.06 -69.96
N SER A 41 18.84 -200.91 -69.31
CA SER A 41 19.16 -202.34 -69.68
C SER A 41 20.05 -202.66 -70.93
N ARG A 42 20.61 -203.87 -71.21
CA ARG A 42 20.45 -205.29 -70.71
C ARG A 42 21.77 -206.14 -70.74
N ILE A 43 21.96 -207.03 -69.74
CA ILE A 43 22.36 -208.48 -69.81
C ILE A 43 23.56 -208.88 -70.74
N ARG A 44 24.68 -209.49 -70.29
CA ARG A 44 24.77 -210.90 -69.80
C ARG A 44 26.14 -211.30 -69.17
N SER A 45 26.06 -212.07 -68.08
CA SER A 45 27.02 -213.02 -67.47
C SER A 45 28.49 -213.12 -67.94
N ASP A 46 29.40 -212.68 -67.06
CA ASP A 46 30.60 -213.44 -66.66
C ASP A 46 30.72 -213.42 -65.12
N GLU A 47 29.62 -213.87 -64.49
CA GLU A 47 29.32 -213.65 -63.06
C GLU A 47 30.19 -214.50 -62.13
N VAL A 48 31.16 -213.86 -61.47
CA VAL A 48 31.58 -214.09 -60.06
C VAL A 48 32.65 -213.08 -59.65
N LEU A 49 33.53 -212.67 -60.57
CA LEU A 49 34.63 -211.73 -60.27
C LEU A 49 34.17 -210.27 -60.14
N ASP A 50 33.22 -209.82 -60.98
CA ASP A 50 32.66 -208.46 -60.94
C ASP A 50 31.95 -208.12 -59.61
N LEU A 51 31.59 -209.11 -58.80
CA LEU A 51 30.94 -208.88 -57.51
C LEU A 51 31.91 -208.27 -56.47
N ILE A 52 33.22 -208.48 -56.63
CA ILE A 52 34.25 -207.94 -55.72
C ILE A 52 34.53 -206.47 -56.07
N THR A 53 34.78 -206.18 -57.35
CA THR A 53 34.96 -204.80 -57.84
C THR A 53 33.71 -203.93 -57.64
N SER A 54 32.51 -204.53 -57.71
CA SER A 54 31.26 -203.80 -57.39
C SER A 54 31.18 -203.33 -55.94
N VAL A 55 31.78 -204.06 -54.97
CA VAL A 55 31.75 -203.65 -53.55
C VAL A 55 32.80 -202.57 -53.26
N GLU A 56 33.98 -202.64 -53.88
CA GLU A 56 34.97 -201.56 -53.81
C GLU A 56 34.40 -200.26 -54.41
N ASN A 57 33.75 -200.34 -55.57
CA ASN A 57 33.16 -199.16 -56.23
C ASN A 57 32.00 -198.54 -55.41
N GLN A 58 31.20 -199.35 -54.70
CA GLN A 58 30.19 -198.82 -53.76
C GLN A 58 30.82 -198.16 -52.52
N LEU A 59 31.94 -198.67 -52.01
CA LEU A 59 32.65 -198.05 -50.89
C LEU A 59 33.28 -196.72 -51.31
N GLU A 60 33.88 -196.63 -52.49
CA GLU A 60 34.45 -195.39 -53.01
C GLU A 60 33.34 -194.36 -53.34
N GLN A 61 32.18 -194.80 -53.80
CA GLN A 61 31.00 -193.94 -54.02
C GLN A 61 30.35 -193.47 -52.70
N MET A 62 30.37 -194.27 -51.62
CA MET A 62 30.01 -193.75 -50.28
C MET A 62 31.05 -192.75 -49.78
N ARG A 63 32.33 -192.96 -50.07
CA ARG A 63 33.42 -192.07 -49.67
C ARG A 63 33.33 -190.72 -50.39
N SER A 64 32.98 -190.69 -51.68
CA SER A 64 32.70 -189.45 -52.40
C SER A 64 31.47 -188.76 -51.80
N ALA A 65 30.34 -189.47 -51.64
CA ALA A 65 29.12 -188.88 -51.07
C ALA A 65 29.30 -188.37 -49.61
N GLN A 66 30.25 -188.93 -48.86
CA GLN A 66 30.63 -188.43 -47.53
C GLN A 66 31.55 -187.20 -47.63
N SER A 67 32.46 -187.15 -48.61
CA SER A 67 33.25 -185.96 -48.95
C SER A 67 32.34 -184.81 -49.38
N ASP A 68 31.40 -185.08 -50.30
CA ASP A 68 30.45 -184.11 -50.85
C ASP A 68 29.64 -183.46 -49.73
N ARG A 69 29.15 -184.27 -48.77
CA ARG A 69 28.45 -183.77 -47.57
C ARG A 69 29.34 -182.97 -46.61
N VAL A 70 30.62 -183.29 -46.48
CA VAL A 70 31.55 -182.46 -45.69
C VAL A 70 31.72 -181.11 -46.39
N THR A 71 31.91 -181.08 -47.71
CA THR A 71 31.99 -179.83 -48.46
C THR A 71 30.68 -179.04 -48.45
N GLU A 72 29.51 -179.69 -48.48
CA GLU A 72 28.21 -179.02 -48.31
C GLU A 72 28.06 -178.40 -46.91
N ILE A 73 28.57 -179.07 -45.86
CA ILE A 73 28.62 -178.50 -44.50
C ILE A 73 29.60 -177.32 -44.44
N GLU A 74 30.80 -177.43 -45.02
CA GLU A 74 31.77 -176.33 -45.07
C GLU A 74 31.25 -175.12 -45.87
N ASP A 75 30.49 -175.34 -46.95
CA ASP A 75 29.88 -174.28 -47.75
C ASP A 75 28.66 -173.66 -47.02
N LEU A 76 27.90 -174.46 -46.26
CA LEU A 76 26.84 -173.96 -45.37
C LEU A 76 27.38 -173.20 -44.15
N GLU A 77 28.51 -173.62 -43.56
CA GLU A 77 29.20 -172.87 -42.50
C GLU A 77 29.82 -171.59 -43.05
N SER A 78 30.41 -171.62 -44.24
CA SER A 78 30.90 -170.43 -44.95
C SER A 78 29.76 -169.46 -45.27
N ARG A 79 28.61 -169.97 -45.70
CA ARG A 79 27.40 -169.19 -45.99
C ARG A 79 26.75 -168.64 -44.72
N ARG A 80 26.77 -169.40 -43.62
CA ARG A 80 26.37 -168.92 -42.30
C ARG A 80 27.30 -167.82 -41.81
N SER A 81 28.62 -167.99 -41.92
CA SER A 81 29.60 -166.96 -41.55
C SER A 81 29.38 -165.66 -42.34
N ARG A 82 29.01 -165.73 -43.62
CA ARG A 82 28.62 -164.55 -44.42
C ARG A 82 27.29 -163.94 -43.98
N ILE A 83 26.31 -164.73 -43.52
CA ILE A 83 25.04 -164.22 -42.98
C ILE A 83 25.26 -163.56 -41.61
N ASP A 84 26.07 -164.17 -40.74
CA ASP A 84 26.43 -163.62 -39.43
C ASP A 84 27.28 -162.33 -39.61
N GLU A 85 28.18 -162.27 -40.60
CA GLU A 85 28.89 -161.06 -41.01
C GLU A 85 27.95 -159.98 -41.57
N GLN A 86 27.01 -160.34 -42.46
CA GLN A 86 26.00 -159.42 -42.99
C GLN A 86 25.06 -158.90 -41.90
N ALA A 87 24.69 -159.73 -40.92
CA ALA A 87 23.92 -159.33 -39.75
C ALA A 87 24.69 -158.31 -38.91
N GLY A 88 25.97 -158.56 -38.62
CA GLY A 88 26.84 -157.58 -37.93
C GLY A 88 27.04 -156.27 -38.72
N GLN A 89 27.10 -156.32 -40.05
CA GLN A 89 27.12 -155.12 -40.91
C GLN A 89 25.78 -154.37 -40.91
N ILE A 90 24.64 -155.07 -40.80
CA ILE A 90 23.31 -154.46 -40.69
C ILE A 90 23.13 -153.84 -39.30
N GLU A 91 23.51 -154.53 -38.23
CA GLU A 91 23.47 -154.02 -36.85
C GLU A 91 24.38 -152.79 -36.68
N SER A 92 25.60 -152.85 -37.23
CA SER A 92 26.52 -151.69 -37.25
C SER A 92 25.96 -150.51 -38.04
N ARG A 93 25.27 -150.74 -39.16
CA ARG A 93 24.57 -149.68 -39.90
C ARG A 93 23.34 -149.15 -39.17
N GLN A 94 22.60 -150.00 -38.48
CA GLN A 94 21.46 -149.58 -37.66
C GLN A 94 21.94 -148.68 -36.52
N GLN A 95 23.00 -149.06 -35.81
CA GLN A 95 23.63 -148.21 -34.78
C GLN A 95 24.16 -146.88 -35.36
N GLN A 96 24.71 -146.88 -36.58
CA GLN A 96 25.12 -145.65 -37.26
C GLN A 96 23.93 -144.76 -37.68
N LEU A 97 22.79 -145.34 -38.03
CA LEU A 97 21.56 -144.62 -38.35
C LEU A 97 20.88 -144.09 -37.08
N GLU A 98 20.74 -144.89 -36.03
CA GLU A 98 20.22 -144.48 -34.73
C GLU A 98 21.09 -143.37 -34.10
N GLN A 99 22.42 -143.47 -34.21
CA GLN A 99 23.33 -142.38 -33.83
C GLN A 99 23.14 -141.15 -34.73
N GLY A 100 23.01 -141.33 -36.05
CA GLY A 100 22.76 -140.23 -36.97
C GLY A 100 21.42 -139.52 -36.75
N GLU A 101 20.38 -140.24 -36.32
CA GLU A 101 19.07 -139.71 -35.94
C GLU A 101 19.16 -138.94 -34.61
N CYS A 102 19.89 -139.46 -33.61
CA CYS A 102 20.22 -138.71 -32.39
C CYS A 102 20.99 -137.42 -32.69
N ASP A 103 22.09 -137.48 -33.46
CA ASP A 103 22.89 -136.33 -33.88
C ASP A 103 22.06 -135.28 -34.66
N LEU A 104 21.09 -135.73 -35.47
CA LEU A 104 20.18 -134.85 -36.21
C LEU A 104 19.10 -134.24 -35.30
N GLN A 105 18.57 -135.00 -34.33
CA GLN A 105 17.62 -134.47 -33.35
C GLN A 105 18.29 -133.42 -32.45
N GLU A 106 19.49 -133.70 -31.92
CA GLU A 106 20.27 -132.73 -31.12
C GLU A 106 20.52 -131.43 -31.91
N ARG A 107 20.86 -131.54 -33.20
CA ARG A 107 21.03 -130.37 -34.09
C ARG A 107 19.72 -129.63 -34.40
N LEU A 108 18.59 -130.32 -34.46
CA LEU A 108 17.28 -129.68 -34.64
C LEU A 108 16.84 -128.97 -33.35
N GLU A 109 17.10 -129.55 -32.18
CA GLU A 109 16.87 -128.93 -30.88
C GLU A 109 17.79 -127.71 -30.68
N GLU A 110 19.08 -127.81 -31.03
CA GLU A 110 20.00 -126.67 -31.04
C GLU A 110 19.56 -125.57 -32.02
N PHE A 111 19.14 -125.94 -33.24
CA PHE A 111 18.69 -124.97 -34.24
C PHE A 111 17.40 -124.26 -33.80
N ASN A 112 16.46 -124.99 -33.21
CA ASN A 112 15.23 -124.41 -32.64
C ASN A 112 15.56 -123.46 -31.48
N ALA A 113 16.42 -123.87 -30.54
CA ALA A 113 16.85 -123.01 -29.43
C ALA A 113 17.53 -121.72 -29.91
N ARG A 114 18.42 -121.81 -30.92
CA ARG A 114 19.03 -120.64 -31.57
C ARG A 114 18.01 -119.77 -32.32
N PHE A 115 16.95 -120.36 -32.89
CA PHE A 115 15.87 -119.62 -33.54
C PHE A 115 14.96 -118.91 -32.53
N GLU A 116 14.68 -119.53 -31.39
CA GLU A 116 13.97 -118.90 -30.26
C GLU A 116 14.79 -117.75 -29.68
N GLU A 117 16.08 -117.95 -29.38
CA GLU A 117 17.03 -116.90 -28.97
C GLU A 117 17.07 -115.75 -29.98
N PHE A 118 17.16 -116.04 -31.28
CA PHE A 118 17.10 -115.01 -32.32
C PHE A 118 15.75 -114.27 -32.36
N SER A 119 14.64 -114.95 -32.05
CA SER A 119 13.32 -114.33 -31.97
C SER A 119 13.16 -113.43 -30.73
N GLU A 120 13.78 -113.78 -29.61
CA GLU A 120 13.80 -112.95 -28.40
C GLU A 120 14.77 -111.78 -28.53
N SER A 121 15.96 -112.00 -29.12
CA SER A 121 16.91 -110.96 -29.51
C SER A 121 16.26 -109.95 -30.47
N LYS A 122 15.51 -110.44 -31.47
CA LYS A 122 14.73 -109.59 -32.36
C LYS A 122 13.65 -108.79 -31.62
N ARG A 123 12.83 -109.43 -30.77
CA ARG A 123 11.78 -108.73 -30.00
C ARG A 123 12.37 -107.67 -29.08
N THR A 124 13.43 -107.98 -28.36
CA THR A 124 14.09 -107.03 -27.45
C THR A 124 14.75 -105.87 -28.19
N MET A 125 15.26 -106.10 -29.41
CA MET A 125 15.74 -105.03 -30.30
C MET A 125 14.59 -104.19 -30.88
N GLU A 126 13.46 -104.79 -31.25
CA GLU A 126 12.25 -104.07 -31.69
C GLU A 126 11.66 -103.22 -30.54
N GLU A 127 11.60 -103.74 -29.31
CA GLU A 127 11.23 -102.98 -28.12
C GLU A 127 12.21 -101.84 -27.80
N ALA A 128 13.53 -102.09 -27.90
CA ALA A 128 14.54 -101.05 -27.69
C ALA A 128 14.44 -99.95 -28.74
N SER A 129 14.19 -100.30 -30.00
CA SER A 129 13.96 -99.34 -31.08
C SER A 129 12.67 -98.55 -30.89
N ALA A 130 11.60 -99.17 -30.37
CA ALA A 130 10.35 -98.48 -30.06
C ALA A 130 10.51 -97.48 -28.90
N ARG A 131 11.25 -97.85 -27.84
CA ARG A 131 11.58 -96.94 -26.73
C ARG A 131 12.43 -95.76 -27.21
N HIS A 132 13.49 -96.03 -27.99
CA HIS A 132 14.33 -94.98 -28.57
C HIS A 132 13.54 -94.03 -29.50
N LEU A 133 12.52 -94.51 -30.20
CA LEU A 133 11.66 -93.64 -31.01
C LEU A 133 10.85 -92.67 -30.12
N ILE A 134 10.26 -93.18 -29.03
CA ILE A 134 9.53 -92.37 -28.04
C ILE A 134 10.46 -91.34 -27.38
N ASP A 135 11.68 -91.74 -27.00
CA ASP A 135 12.68 -90.84 -26.42
C ASP A 135 13.06 -89.72 -27.40
N VAL A 136 13.22 -90.04 -28.70
CA VAL A 136 13.49 -89.06 -29.77
C VAL A 136 12.32 -88.09 -29.96
N GLU A 137 11.08 -88.57 -29.93
CA GLU A 137 9.88 -87.71 -29.99
C GLU A 137 9.77 -86.79 -28.75
N GLU A 138 10.06 -87.30 -27.54
CA GLU A 138 10.08 -86.48 -26.33
C GLU A 138 11.21 -85.43 -26.38
N HIS A 139 12.40 -85.79 -26.87
CA HIS A 139 13.50 -84.84 -27.07
C HIS A 139 13.16 -83.79 -28.13
N ALA A 140 12.47 -84.13 -29.22
CA ALA A 140 11.99 -83.15 -30.20
C ALA A 140 10.96 -82.18 -29.60
N LEU A 141 10.04 -82.68 -28.77
CA LEU A 141 9.09 -81.85 -28.03
C LEU A 141 9.78 -80.90 -27.04
N ARG A 142 10.72 -81.41 -26.22
CA ARG A 142 11.52 -80.59 -25.28
C ARG A 142 12.31 -79.51 -26.01
N ASN A 143 12.93 -79.83 -27.15
CA ASN A 143 13.64 -78.84 -27.96
C ASN A 143 12.68 -77.76 -28.48
N SER A 144 11.50 -78.12 -28.99
CA SER A 144 10.51 -77.13 -29.41
C SER A 144 10.01 -76.23 -28.27
N GLU A 145 9.91 -76.74 -27.03
CA GLU A 145 9.65 -75.87 -25.88
C GLU A 145 10.83 -74.94 -25.54
N LEU A 146 12.07 -75.39 -25.75
CA LEU A 146 13.27 -74.56 -25.54
C LEU A 146 13.34 -73.45 -26.60
N ASP A 147 13.13 -73.77 -27.88
CA ASP A 147 13.04 -72.78 -28.97
C ASP A 147 11.99 -71.70 -28.66
N GLN A 148 10.83 -72.09 -28.14
CA GLN A 148 9.76 -71.16 -27.73
C GLN A 148 10.14 -70.32 -26.50
N ARG A 149 10.95 -70.85 -25.57
CA ARG A 149 11.47 -70.11 -24.42
C ARG A 149 12.55 -69.12 -24.84
N GLU A 150 13.46 -69.51 -25.75
CA GLU A 150 14.49 -68.64 -26.30
C GLU A 150 13.88 -67.48 -27.10
N GLN A 151 12.97 -67.76 -28.05
CA GLN A 151 12.24 -66.72 -28.79
C GLN A 151 11.50 -65.73 -27.86
N LYS A 152 10.96 -66.22 -26.75
CA LYS A 152 10.29 -65.38 -25.74
C LYS A 152 11.29 -64.54 -24.93
N LEU A 153 12.48 -65.07 -24.64
CA LEU A 153 13.54 -64.32 -23.96
C LEU A 153 14.13 -63.25 -24.89
N ASP A 154 14.37 -63.55 -26.17
CA ASP A 154 14.82 -62.58 -27.17
C ASP A 154 13.81 -61.43 -27.33
N ALA A 155 12.51 -61.73 -27.37
CA ALA A 155 11.46 -60.72 -27.40
C ALA A 155 11.44 -59.84 -26.13
N MET A 156 11.74 -60.42 -24.96
CA MET A 156 11.88 -59.66 -23.71
C MET A 156 13.16 -58.80 -23.67
N ILE A 157 14.27 -59.28 -24.24
CA ILE A 157 15.51 -58.51 -24.37
C ILE A 157 15.27 -57.30 -25.29
N GLN A 158 14.58 -57.49 -26.42
CA GLN A 158 14.23 -56.40 -27.33
C GLN A 158 13.31 -55.34 -26.69
N ASP A 159 12.31 -55.74 -25.91
CA ASP A 159 11.46 -54.82 -25.12
C ASP A 159 12.26 -54.04 -24.05
N ILE A 160 13.23 -54.70 -23.39
CA ILE A 160 14.12 -54.05 -22.41
C ILE A 160 15.06 -53.05 -23.08
N ASP A 161 15.69 -53.41 -24.22
CA ASP A 161 16.58 -52.52 -24.95
C ASP A 161 15.83 -51.35 -25.61
N GLN A 162 14.60 -51.55 -26.09
CA GLN A 162 13.74 -50.46 -26.55
C GLN A 162 13.46 -49.48 -25.40
N ARG A 163 12.93 -49.95 -24.27
CA ARG A 163 12.64 -49.08 -23.11
C ARG A 163 13.89 -48.40 -22.57
N ARG A 164 15.04 -49.06 -22.63
CA ARG A 164 16.32 -48.46 -22.30
C ARG A 164 16.65 -47.30 -23.23
N SER A 165 16.46 -47.44 -24.54
CA SER A 165 16.68 -46.35 -25.50
C SER A 165 15.73 -45.16 -25.24
N GLU A 166 14.45 -45.44 -24.94
CA GLU A 166 13.45 -44.43 -24.57
C GLU A 166 13.83 -43.68 -23.27
N ILE A 167 14.35 -44.41 -22.27
CA ILE A 167 14.87 -43.82 -21.02
C ILE A 167 16.13 -42.98 -21.29
N GLU A 168 17.08 -43.48 -22.09
CA GLU A 168 18.29 -42.73 -22.43
C GLU A 168 17.96 -41.44 -23.19
N ASP A 169 17.01 -41.44 -24.14
CA ASP A 169 16.57 -40.23 -24.84
C ASP A 169 15.76 -39.27 -23.95
N SER A 170 14.88 -39.78 -23.08
CA SER A 170 14.20 -38.93 -22.08
C SER A 170 15.18 -38.30 -21.07
N THR A 171 16.29 -38.98 -20.78
CA THR A 171 17.39 -38.43 -19.97
C THR A 171 18.08 -37.30 -20.72
N ARG A 172 18.42 -37.52 -21.99
CA ARG A 172 19.03 -36.51 -22.87
C ARG A 172 18.12 -35.29 -23.10
N THR A 173 16.79 -35.40 -23.04
CA THR A 173 15.90 -34.22 -23.07
C THR A 173 15.95 -33.49 -21.74
N LEU A 174 15.78 -34.18 -20.61
CA LEU A 174 15.86 -33.57 -19.27
C LEU A 174 17.20 -32.88 -18.98
N GLU A 175 18.31 -33.38 -19.52
CA GLU A 175 19.62 -32.72 -19.44
C GLU A 175 19.67 -31.40 -20.24
N ARG A 176 19.04 -31.34 -21.42
CA ARG A 176 18.93 -30.10 -22.22
C ARG A 176 18.00 -29.10 -21.55
N ASP A 177 16.84 -29.53 -21.08
CA ASP A 177 15.87 -28.69 -20.37
C ASP A 177 16.52 -28.09 -19.10
N ARG A 178 17.26 -28.92 -18.35
CA ARG A 178 18.04 -28.46 -17.19
C ARG A 178 19.12 -27.44 -17.57
N ALA A 179 19.83 -27.65 -18.68
CA ALA A 179 20.83 -26.69 -19.16
C ALA A 179 20.19 -25.36 -19.56
N GLN A 180 19.04 -25.39 -20.24
CA GLN A 180 18.25 -24.21 -20.57
C GLN A 180 17.80 -23.47 -19.31
N PHE A 181 17.19 -24.15 -18.33
CA PHE A 181 16.78 -23.52 -17.06
C PHE A 181 17.96 -22.94 -16.28
N THR A 182 19.18 -23.50 -16.38
CA THR A 182 20.38 -22.87 -15.78
C THR A 182 20.84 -21.62 -16.54
N SER A 183 20.59 -21.53 -17.84
CA SER A 183 20.87 -20.32 -18.64
C SER A 183 19.84 -19.22 -18.36
N GLU A 184 18.54 -19.54 -18.42
CA GLU A 184 17.44 -18.62 -18.11
C GLU A 184 17.55 -18.07 -16.69
N ARG A 185 17.98 -18.91 -15.72
CA ARG A 185 18.26 -18.46 -14.36
C ARG A 185 19.43 -17.46 -14.29
N ALA A 186 20.50 -17.67 -15.06
CA ALA A 186 21.65 -16.77 -15.05
C ALA A 186 21.28 -15.41 -15.68
N GLU A 187 20.52 -15.43 -16.77
CA GLU A 187 19.98 -14.24 -17.43
C GLU A 187 19.06 -13.45 -16.48
N LEU A 188 18.13 -14.13 -15.77
CA LEU A 188 17.30 -13.51 -14.74
C LEU A 188 18.10 -12.99 -13.54
N GLU A 189 19.22 -13.61 -13.17
CA GLU A 189 20.07 -13.14 -12.06
C GLU A 189 20.85 -11.88 -12.45
N ASP A 190 21.28 -11.74 -13.71
CA ASP A 190 21.89 -10.50 -14.23
C ASP A 190 20.86 -9.38 -14.49
N ASP A 191 19.64 -9.71 -14.94
CA ASP A 191 18.53 -8.75 -15.03
C ASP A 191 18.15 -8.18 -13.66
N ILE A 192 18.13 -9.02 -12.61
CA ILE A 192 17.90 -8.57 -11.22
C ILE A 192 19.01 -7.61 -10.77
N ARG A 193 20.29 -7.95 -10.98
CA ARG A 193 21.42 -7.06 -10.65
C ARG A 193 21.36 -5.74 -11.41
N HIS A 194 20.92 -5.76 -12.67
CA HIS A 194 20.74 -4.54 -13.47
C HIS A 194 19.58 -3.68 -12.94
N ALA A 195 18.47 -4.29 -12.51
CA ALA A 195 17.37 -3.60 -11.86
C ALA A 195 17.74 -3.03 -10.48
N GLU A 196 18.53 -3.75 -9.68
CA GLU A 196 19.07 -3.28 -8.40
C GLU A 196 19.99 -2.07 -8.58
N SER A 197 20.93 -2.13 -9.54
CA SER A 197 21.80 -1.00 -9.87
C SER A 197 21.01 0.19 -10.42
N ALA A 198 19.98 -0.04 -11.24
CA ALA A 198 19.08 1.02 -11.67
C ALA A 198 18.35 1.68 -10.49
N MET A 199 17.82 0.88 -9.54
CA MET A 199 17.19 1.41 -8.32
C MET A 199 18.16 2.23 -7.47
N GLU A 200 19.42 1.83 -7.33
CA GLU A 200 20.45 2.63 -6.65
C GLU A 200 20.63 4.00 -7.34
N THR A 201 20.71 4.06 -8.67
CA THR A 201 20.81 5.33 -9.41
C THR A 201 19.54 6.19 -9.36
N TYR A 202 18.36 5.59 -9.18
CA TYR A 202 17.14 6.34 -8.90
C TYR A 202 17.13 6.88 -7.46
N GLN A 203 17.62 6.10 -6.49
CA GLN A 203 17.67 6.51 -5.08
C GLN A 203 18.67 7.67 -4.86
N THR A 204 19.86 7.63 -5.49
CA THR A 204 20.78 8.78 -5.45
C THR A 204 20.18 10.01 -6.11
N ARG A 205 19.52 9.85 -7.27
CA ARG A 205 18.84 10.98 -7.94
C ARG A 205 17.67 11.55 -7.13
N CYS A 206 16.95 10.73 -6.37
CA CYS A 206 15.93 11.22 -5.44
C CYS A 206 16.56 12.05 -4.32
N SER A 207 17.66 11.60 -3.70
CA SER A 207 18.33 12.38 -2.65
C SER A 207 18.98 13.67 -3.18
N GLU A 208 19.50 13.65 -4.41
CA GLU A 208 19.94 14.87 -5.11
C GLU A 208 18.77 15.88 -5.26
N LEU A 209 17.62 15.44 -5.77
CA LEU A 209 16.42 16.28 -5.92
C LEU A 209 15.86 16.77 -4.58
N GLU A 210 15.90 15.96 -3.52
CA GLU A 210 15.53 16.38 -2.16
C GLU A 210 16.46 17.49 -1.65
N THR A 211 17.77 17.40 -1.89
CA THR A 211 18.70 18.49 -1.53
C THR A 211 18.52 19.74 -2.40
N GLU A 212 18.12 19.61 -3.67
CA GLU A 212 17.80 20.76 -4.53
C GLU A 212 16.51 21.46 -4.06
N VAL A 213 15.46 20.69 -3.72
CA VAL A 213 14.22 21.22 -3.14
C VAL A 213 14.48 21.92 -1.79
N GLY A 214 15.36 21.36 -0.96
CA GLY A 214 15.84 22.04 0.26
C GLY A 214 16.48 23.40 -0.04
N GLN A 215 17.47 23.44 -0.94
CA GLN A 215 18.14 24.69 -1.33
C GLN A 215 17.19 25.72 -1.97
N LEU A 216 16.17 25.27 -2.70
CA LEU A 216 15.15 26.16 -3.27
C LEU A 216 14.22 26.73 -2.19
N ARG A 217 13.92 25.95 -1.14
CA ARG A 217 13.18 26.42 0.04
C ARG A 217 13.98 27.43 0.85
N ASP A 218 15.26 27.16 1.13
CA ASP A 218 16.14 28.10 1.85
C ASP A 218 16.23 29.45 1.12
N ARG A 219 16.30 29.43 -0.23
CA ARG A 219 16.28 30.64 -1.06
C ARG A 219 14.92 31.35 -1.08
N HIS A 220 13.82 30.60 -1.05
CA HIS A 220 12.48 31.18 -0.94
C HIS A 220 12.34 31.93 0.40
N ASP A 221 12.82 31.34 1.49
CA ASP A 221 12.67 31.90 2.83
C ASP A 221 13.65 33.10 3.06
N ASP A 222 14.84 33.12 2.43
CA ASP A 222 15.67 34.35 2.28
C ASP A 222 14.88 35.47 1.58
N ILE A 223 14.32 35.19 0.41
CA ILE A 223 13.58 36.18 -0.39
C ILE A 223 12.35 36.69 0.37
N ALA A 224 11.65 35.82 1.10
CA ALA A 224 10.51 36.20 1.95
C ALA A 224 10.94 37.14 3.08
N SER A 225 12.01 36.81 3.81
CA SER A 225 12.52 37.67 4.90
C SER A 225 12.98 39.05 4.40
N ARG A 226 13.57 39.11 3.20
CA ARG A 226 14.00 40.36 2.56
C ARG A 226 12.84 41.18 2.00
N LEU A 227 11.75 40.52 1.60
CA LEU A 227 10.50 41.20 1.22
C LEU A 227 9.83 41.81 2.46
N GLU A 228 9.78 41.08 3.57
CA GLU A 228 9.28 41.58 4.86
C GLU A 228 10.12 42.77 5.35
N GLN A 229 11.46 42.68 5.32
CA GLN A 229 12.34 43.80 5.60
C GLN A 229 12.01 45.01 4.71
N SER A 230 11.97 44.84 3.38
CA SER A 230 11.65 45.92 2.45
C SER A 230 10.27 46.54 2.67
N GLN A 231 9.30 45.77 3.19
CA GLN A 231 7.97 46.26 3.52
C GLN A 231 7.92 47.03 4.86
N THR A 232 8.74 46.65 5.84
CA THR A 232 8.95 47.47 7.06
C THR A 232 9.68 48.77 6.76
N GLU A 233 10.70 48.74 5.90
CA GLU A 233 11.41 49.94 5.42
C GLU A 233 10.48 50.88 4.64
N PHE A 234 9.60 50.33 3.79
CA PHE A 234 8.58 51.12 3.09
C PHE A 234 7.59 51.77 4.06
N SER A 235 7.11 51.02 5.06
CA SER A 235 6.18 51.53 6.08
C SER A 235 6.80 52.68 6.88
N ALA A 236 8.06 52.53 7.32
CA ALA A 236 8.79 53.59 8.00
C ALA A 236 9.03 54.84 7.11
N SER A 237 9.21 54.65 5.80
CA SER A 237 9.32 55.75 4.84
C SER A 237 7.98 56.46 4.60
N GLU A 238 6.85 55.73 4.62
CA GLU A 238 5.51 56.31 4.58
C GLU A 238 5.18 57.08 5.86
N ASP A 239 5.53 56.55 7.04
CA ASP A 239 5.41 57.26 8.31
C ASP A 239 6.22 58.57 8.29
N GLN A 240 7.48 58.52 7.84
CA GLN A 240 8.33 59.72 7.67
C GLN A 240 7.70 60.72 6.67
N ARG A 241 7.15 60.23 5.55
CA ARG A 241 6.43 61.06 4.56
C ARG A 241 5.20 61.74 5.17
N SER A 242 4.47 61.04 6.04
CA SER A 242 3.31 61.59 6.76
C SER A 242 3.72 62.67 7.76
N GLY A 243 4.83 62.48 8.48
CA GLY A 243 5.41 63.48 9.39
C GLY A 243 5.83 64.75 8.66
N LEU A 244 6.59 64.62 7.57
CA LEU A 244 6.98 65.77 6.73
C LEU A 244 5.76 66.47 6.10
N GLN A 245 4.70 65.74 5.78
CA GLN A 245 3.46 66.34 5.28
C GLN A 245 2.70 67.11 6.39
N ALA A 246 2.73 66.64 7.64
CA ALA A 246 2.19 67.36 8.78
C ALA A 246 3.01 68.61 9.13
N GLU A 247 4.35 68.53 9.08
CA GLU A 247 5.24 69.69 9.23
C GLU A 247 4.97 70.75 8.15
N LEU A 248 4.78 70.35 6.89
CA LEU A 248 4.46 71.27 5.80
C LEU A 248 3.11 71.98 6.00
N GLU A 249 2.06 71.28 6.45
CA GLU A 249 0.77 71.91 6.71
C GLU A 249 0.79 72.76 7.99
N GLN A 250 1.65 72.43 8.98
CA GLN A 250 1.92 73.32 10.13
C GLN A 250 2.61 74.61 9.68
N PHE A 251 3.71 74.53 8.90
CA PHE A 251 4.37 75.73 8.36
C PHE A 251 3.43 76.56 7.47
N ARG A 252 2.49 75.92 6.78
CA ARG A 252 1.44 76.59 6.01
C ARG A 252 0.42 77.28 6.91
N SER A 253 0.02 76.65 8.02
CA SER A 253 -0.81 77.30 9.04
C SER A 253 -0.08 78.50 9.62
N ASP A 254 1.18 78.33 10.07
CA ASP A 254 2.00 79.39 10.66
C ASP A 254 2.22 80.59 9.72
N THR A 255 2.32 80.35 8.40
CA THR A 255 2.46 81.42 7.41
C THR A 255 1.15 82.14 7.07
N LEU A 256 -0.01 81.46 7.16
CA LEU A 256 -1.31 82.13 7.16
C LEU A 256 -1.50 82.94 8.45
N ASP A 257 -1.21 82.34 9.61
CA ASP A 257 -1.25 82.99 10.93
C ASP A 257 -0.34 84.24 10.98
N LEU A 258 0.78 84.23 10.25
CA LEU A 258 1.67 85.39 10.12
C LEU A 258 1.15 86.43 9.12
N SER A 259 0.48 86.00 8.04
CA SER A 259 -0.19 86.87 7.08
C SER A 259 -1.31 87.66 7.74
N ASP A 260 -2.21 86.99 8.48
CA ASP A 260 -3.32 87.61 9.19
C ASP A 260 -2.84 88.62 10.25
N LYS A 261 -1.74 88.32 10.94
CA LYS A 261 -1.08 89.26 11.87
C LYS A 261 -0.48 90.46 11.14
N LEU A 262 0.01 90.30 9.91
CA LEU A 262 0.57 91.38 9.11
C LEU A 262 -0.52 92.26 8.50
N GLU A 263 -1.64 91.68 8.07
CA GLU A 263 -2.85 92.42 7.65
C GLU A 263 -3.47 93.19 8.83
N SER A 264 -3.59 92.56 10.01
CA SER A 264 -4.02 93.25 11.23
C SER A 264 -3.06 94.36 11.65
N ALA A 265 -1.75 94.20 11.47
CA ALA A 265 -0.77 95.25 11.74
C ALA A 265 -0.87 96.40 10.73
N ALA A 266 -1.14 96.11 9.45
CA ALA A 266 -1.42 97.13 8.45
C ALA A 266 -2.70 97.92 8.77
N GLY A 267 -3.79 97.26 9.16
CA GLY A 267 -5.02 97.92 9.62
C GLY A 267 -4.81 98.84 10.83
N CYS A 268 -3.98 98.43 11.80
CA CYS A 268 -3.57 99.30 12.91
C CYS A 268 -2.71 100.50 12.45
N ILE A 269 -1.90 100.36 11.38
CA ILE A 269 -1.14 101.48 10.81
C ILE A 269 -2.10 102.45 10.11
N ASP A 270 -3.05 101.96 9.31
CA ASP A 270 -4.08 102.79 8.65
C ASP A 270 -4.93 103.56 9.69
N GLU A 271 -5.32 102.91 10.79
CA GLU A 271 -6.02 103.56 11.91
C GLU A 271 -5.15 104.62 12.60
N LEU A 272 -3.85 104.36 12.81
CA LEU A 272 -2.92 105.35 13.36
C LEU A 272 -2.67 106.53 12.41
N GLU A 273 -2.61 106.30 11.08
CA GLU A 273 -2.48 107.37 10.10
C GLU A 273 -3.75 108.23 10.02
N LEU A 274 -4.94 107.62 10.09
CA LEU A 274 -6.22 108.34 10.15
C LEU A 274 -6.35 109.16 11.43
N ASN A 275 -5.97 108.60 12.59
CA ASN A 275 -5.90 109.34 13.86
C ASN A 275 -4.88 110.49 13.81
N LEU A 276 -3.72 110.29 13.15
CA LEU A 276 -2.73 111.36 12.95
C LEU A 276 -3.25 112.48 12.05
N GLU A 277 -4.00 112.18 10.98
CA GLU A 277 -4.58 113.24 10.14
C GLU A 277 -5.78 113.93 10.80
N SER A 278 -6.55 113.23 11.65
CA SER A 278 -7.54 113.87 12.54
C SER A 278 -6.87 114.85 13.51
N ALA A 279 -5.83 114.42 14.22
CA ALA A 279 -5.06 115.26 15.13
C ALA A 279 -4.35 116.44 14.43
N ARG A 280 -3.92 116.27 13.17
CA ARG A 280 -3.46 117.38 12.31
C ARG A 280 -4.60 118.32 11.92
N GLY A 281 -5.80 117.80 11.67
CA GLY A 281 -7.01 118.59 11.43
C GLY A 281 -7.38 119.45 12.65
N GLU A 282 -7.37 118.86 13.84
CA GLU A 282 -7.56 119.55 15.12
C GLU A 282 -6.48 120.62 15.36
N LEU A 283 -5.21 120.29 15.12
CA LEU A 283 -4.11 121.27 15.18
C LEU A 283 -4.34 122.44 14.23
N ARG A 284 -4.67 122.20 12.95
CA ARG A 284 -4.98 123.26 11.98
C ARG A 284 -6.17 124.12 12.45
N ALA A 285 -7.20 123.50 13.04
CA ALA A 285 -8.34 124.24 13.59
C ALA A 285 -7.93 125.15 14.75
N ILE A 286 -7.14 124.64 15.70
CA ILE A 286 -6.56 125.41 16.82
C ILE A 286 -5.64 126.52 16.32
N GLU A 287 -4.87 126.30 15.25
CA GLU A 287 -4.06 127.36 14.62
C GLU A 287 -4.94 128.45 13.99
N THR A 288 -6.03 128.10 13.30
CA THR A 288 -6.97 129.12 12.79
C THR A 288 -7.73 129.84 13.90
N GLU A 289 -8.06 129.17 15.00
CA GLU A 289 -8.67 129.81 16.17
C GLU A 289 -7.68 130.79 16.83
N ARG A 290 -6.43 130.36 17.06
CA ARG A 290 -5.31 131.20 17.52
C ARG A 290 -5.13 132.44 16.65
N ASP A 291 -5.13 132.27 15.33
CA ASP A 291 -4.87 133.38 14.40
C ASP A 291 -6.06 134.35 14.36
N SER A 292 -7.31 133.85 14.44
CA SER A 292 -8.48 134.71 14.62
C SER A 292 -8.49 135.45 15.97
N ALA A 293 -7.99 134.82 17.04
CA ALA A 293 -7.83 135.45 18.35
C ALA A 293 -6.73 136.52 18.33
N LEU A 294 -5.64 136.30 17.57
CA LEU A 294 -4.60 137.30 17.32
C LEU A 294 -5.13 138.50 16.51
N GLU A 295 -5.98 138.28 15.50
CA GLU A 295 -6.68 139.38 14.82
C GLU A 295 -7.55 140.18 15.81
N VAL A 296 -8.35 139.52 16.64
CA VAL A 296 -9.18 140.17 17.68
C VAL A 296 -8.34 140.94 18.70
N VAL A 297 -7.19 140.41 19.12
CA VAL A 297 -6.24 141.12 20.00
C VAL A 297 -5.65 142.34 19.28
N SER A 298 -5.25 142.22 18.02
CA SER A 298 -4.72 143.36 17.25
C SER A 298 -5.74 144.49 17.05
N ALA A 299 -7.02 144.13 16.86
CA ALA A 299 -8.12 145.10 16.80
C ALA A 299 -8.36 145.78 18.17
N ARG A 300 -8.24 145.03 19.27
CA ARG A 300 -8.30 145.58 20.64
C ARG A 300 -7.11 146.51 20.95
N ASP A 301 -5.91 146.18 20.49
CA ASP A 301 -4.73 147.05 20.62
C ASP A 301 -4.88 148.33 19.78
N GLN A 302 -5.52 148.25 18.60
CA GLN A 302 -5.88 149.45 17.82
C GLN A 302 -6.92 150.30 18.55
N GLU A 303 -8.01 149.72 19.07
CA GLU A 303 -9.00 150.43 19.90
C GLU A 303 -8.35 151.11 21.12
N LEU A 304 -7.39 150.44 21.77
CA LEU A 304 -6.62 151.00 22.88
C LEU A 304 -5.72 152.16 22.44
N SER A 305 -5.11 152.09 21.26
CA SER A 305 -4.32 153.19 20.68
C SER A 305 -5.20 154.40 20.34
N GLU A 306 -6.39 154.18 19.77
CA GLU A 306 -7.39 155.22 19.52
C GLU A 306 -7.90 155.84 20.83
N LEU A 307 -8.13 155.04 21.88
CA LEU A 307 -8.46 155.54 23.23
C LEU A 307 -7.33 156.36 23.85
N GLN A 308 -6.07 155.93 23.70
CA GLN A 308 -4.90 156.69 24.17
C GLN A 308 -4.78 158.04 23.44
N SER A 309 -4.95 158.08 22.12
CA SER A 309 -4.91 159.32 21.34
C SER A 309 -6.06 160.27 21.72
N ASN A 310 -7.27 159.74 21.94
CA ASN A 310 -8.40 160.53 22.45
C ASN A 310 -8.14 161.09 23.87
N LEU A 311 -7.46 160.32 24.73
CA LEU A 311 -7.09 160.75 26.08
C LEU A 311 -5.98 161.81 26.06
N GLU A 312 -4.98 161.68 25.17
CA GLU A 312 -3.97 162.72 24.93
C GLU A 312 -4.61 164.02 24.41
N LEU A 313 -5.59 163.92 23.50
CA LEU A 313 -6.32 165.08 22.99
C LEU A 313 -7.22 165.73 24.07
N ALA A 314 -7.77 164.94 24.99
CA ALA A 314 -8.46 165.44 26.17
C ALA A 314 -7.50 166.12 27.18
N MET A 315 -6.30 165.57 27.38
CA MET A 315 -5.29 166.13 28.27
C MET A 315 -4.73 167.46 27.73
N ASN A 316 -4.50 167.56 26.42
CA ASN A 316 -4.15 168.82 25.76
C ASN A 316 -5.27 169.89 25.93
N ARG A 317 -6.54 169.50 25.85
CA ARG A 317 -7.67 170.40 26.15
C ARG A 317 -7.67 170.89 27.60
N LEU A 318 -7.44 170.00 28.57
CA LEU A 318 -7.29 170.39 29.99
C LEU A 318 -6.11 171.35 30.20
N GLN A 319 -4.99 171.13 29.52
CA GLN A 319 -3.81 172.00 29.61
C GLN A 319 -4.05 173.39 28.97
N SER A 320 -4.89 173.47 27.93
CA SER A 320 -5.37 174.76 27.38
C SER A 320 -6.31 175.52 28.33
N LEU A 321 -7.14 174.80 29.09
CA LEU A 321 -7.99 175.38 30.14
C LEU A 321 -7.14 175.90 31.32
N ALA A 322 -6.12 175.15 31.73
CA ALA A 322 -5.21 175.56 32.80
C ALA A 322 -4.41 176.83 32.47
N THR A 323 -4.05 177.04 31.20
CA THR A 323 -3.39 178.27 30.75
C THR A 323 -4.35 179.46 30.68
N ALA A 324 -5.58 179.27 30.19
CA ALA A 324 -6.60 180.33 30.19
C ALA A 324 -6.97 180.85 31.59
N VAL A 325 -6.92 179.99 32.62
CA VAL A 325 -7.16 180.38 34.02
C VAL A 325 -5.98 181.20 34.60
N ALA A 326 -4.76 181.01 34.12
CA ALA A 326 -3.58 181.72 34.62
C ALA A 326 -3.53 183.20 34.20
N GLU A 327 -4.08 183.57 33.04
CA GLU A 327 -4.01 184.95 32.52
C GLU A 327 -4.97 185.94 33.20
N GLN A 328 -5.98 185.48 33.95
CA GLN A 328 -6.97 186.38 34.59
C GLN A 328 -6.54 186.94 35.96
N GLY A 329 -5.41 186.48 36.52
CA GLY A 329 -4.94 186.89 37.85
C GLY A 329 -4.84 188.41 38.11
N PRO A 330 -4.28 189.23 37.20
CA PRO A 330 -4.01 190.65 37.47
C PRO A 330 -5.24 191.55 37.65
N GLN A 331 -6.44 191.13 37.21
CA GLN A 331 -7.62 192.01 37.15
C GLN A 331 -8.49 192.01 38.42
N LEU A 332 -8.16 191.19 39.43
CA LEU A 332 -8.97 191.07 40.65
C LEU A 332 -8.45 191.89 41.84
N GLU A 333 -7.16 192.23 41.90
CA GLU A 333 -6.61 193.03 43.01
C GLU A 333 -7.01 194.52 42.92
N GLU A 334 -7.19 195.07 41.72
CA GLU A 334 -7.62 196.46 41.51
C GLU A 334 -9.07 196.71 42.01
N GLY A 335 -9.92 195.67 42.05
CA GLY A 335 -11.28 195.75 42.60
C GLY A 335 -11.34 195.84 44.13
N ALA A 336 -10.33 195.33 44.84
CA ALA A 336 -10.34 195.26 46.31
C ALA A 336 -10.26 196.65 46.97
N ALA A 337 -9.61 197.62 46.32
CA ALA A 337 -9.44 198.98 46.85
C ALA A 337 -10.75 199.78 46.89
N ALA A 338 -11.72 199.49 46.02
CA ALA A 338 -12.97 200.26 45.90
C ALA A 338 -13.97 199.95 47.03
N ILE A 339 -14.01 198.71 47.51
CA ILE A 339 -15.06 198.22 48.43
C ILE A 339 -14.87 198.77 49.87
N ALA A 340 -13.68 199.29 50.20
CA ALA A 340 -13.39 199.92 51.49
C ALA A 340 -14.26 201.17 51.81
N LEU A 341 -14.84 201.84 50.80
CA LEU A 341 -15.61 203.07 50.98
C LEU A 341 -17.12 202.86 51.23
N CYS A 342 -17.67 201.68 50.94
CA CYS A 342 -19.10 201.39 51.13
C CYS A 342 -19.49 200.97 52.56
N ARG A 343 -18.55 201.10 53.51
CA ARG A 343 -18.75 200.95 54.96
C ARG A 343 -19.81 201.91 55.54
N THR A 344 -20.05 203.02 54.84
CA THR A 344 -20.64 204.28 55.35
C THR A 344 -22.02 204.28 56.04
N GLN A 345 -22.96 203.40 55.67
CA GLN A 345 -24.39 203.65 55.96
C GLN A 345 -25.19 202.53 56.64
N GLN A 346 -24.79 201.25 56.56
CA GLN A 346 -25.66 200.16 57.02
C GLN A 346 -25.84 200.13 58.55
N ASP A 347 -24.85 200.59 59.32
CA ASP A 347 -24.90 200.69 60.79
C ASP A 347 -26.04 201.59 61.31
N ARG A 348 -26.63 202.43 60.44
CA ARG A 348 -27.76 203.32 60.77
C ARG A 348 -29.14 202.66 60.58
N LEU A 349 -29.18 201.38 60.20
CA LEU A 349 -30.36 200.50 60.33
C LEU A 349 -30.21 199.48 61.47
N SER A 350 -29.34 199.78 62.43
CA SER A 350 -29.51 199.29 63.80
C SER A 350 -30.77 199.88 64.47
N ALA A 351 -31.14 199.33 65.63
CA ALA A 351 -32.07 199.91 66.61
C ALA A 351 -33.60 199.90 66.34
N LEU A 352 -34.16 199.12 65.39
CA LEU A 352 -35.64 199.03 65.24
C LEU A 352 -36.27 197.65 64.97
N SER A 353 -35.52 196.53 65.03
CA SER A 353 -36.14 195.18 65.05
C SER A 353 -35.46 194.19 66.00
N THR A 354 -34.83 194.70 67.06
CA THR A 354 -34.46 193.90 68.23
C THR A 354 -35.62 193.88 69.23
N GLU A 355 -36.75 193.30 68.83
CA GLU A 355 -37.83 192.83 69.72
C GLU A 355 -38.80 191.92 68.96
N LEU A 356 -39.47 191.00 69.69
CA LEU A 356 -40.42 189.96 69.23
C LEU A 356 -39.82 188.72 68.52
N GLU A 357 -40.51 187.58 68.72
CA GLU A 357 -40.27 186.22 68.17
C GLU A 357 -38.83 185.83 67.80
N SER A 358 -37.97 185.29 68.67
CA SER A 358 -38.17 184.61 69.97
C SER A 358 -38.94 183.27 69.91
N VAL A 359 -38.29 182.20 70.38
CA VAL A 359 -38.88 180.94 70.91
C VAL A 359 -39.89 180.21 69.98
N ARG A 360 -39.60 180.03 68.68
CA ARG A 360 -40.38 179.13 67.83
C ARG A 360 -39.58 178.55 66.65
N ALA A 361 -39.40 177.24 66.49
CA ALA A 361 -39.54 176.14 67.45
C ALA A 361 -38.68 174.93 66.99
N GLN A 362 -38.29 174.08 67.94
CA GLN A 362 -38.11 172.61 67.85
C GLN A 362 -37.24 172.03 66.70
N LEU A 363 -36.08 171.39 66.96
CA LEU A 363 -35.81 170.11 67.65
C LEU A 363 -35.75 168.88 66.70
N GLN A 364 -34.94 167.90 67.12
CA GLN A 364 -34.81 166.50 66.62
C GLN A 364 -33.97 166.25 65.34
N ASP A 365 -33.16 165.18 65.27
CA ASP A 365 -32.35 164.51 66.32
C ASP A 365 -31.30 163.55 65.69
N PRO A 366 -30.18 163.23 66.38
CA PRO A 366 -29.26 162.13 66.07
C PRO A 366 -29.42 160.93 67.05
N ALA A 367 -28.46 159.98 67.06
CA ALA A 367 -28.36 158.77 67.93
C ALA A 367 -29.30 157.59 67.55
N SER A 368 -29.05 156.30 67.85
CA SER A 368 -27.87 155.52 68.36
C SER A 368 -28.03 154.04 67.85
N THR A 369 -27.42 152.92 68.33
CA THR A 369 -26.73 152.53 69.59
C THR A 369 -25.84 151.28 69.39
N ASP A 370 -25.09 150.92 70.44
CA ASP A 370 -24.05 149.88 70.56
C ASP A 370 -24.57 148.44 70.92
N PRO A 371 -23.69 147.43 71.16
CA PRO A 371 -24.02 146.00 71.19
C PRO A 371 -23.85 145.29 72.58
N GLU A 372 -23.40 144.02 72.56
CA GLU A 372 -23.04 143.10 73.67
C GLU A 372 -24.16 142.42 74.49
N GLY A 373 -23.97 141.13 74.79
CA GLY A 373 -24.83 140.35 75.70
C GLY A 373 -24.56 138.83 75.74
N ALA A 374 -24.10 138.35 76.91
CA ALA A 374 -24.20 136.97 77.41
C ALA A 374 -23.54 135.78 76.64
N VAL A 375 -22.26 135.52 76.93
CA VAL A 375 -21.73 134.14 76.96
C VAL A 375 -22.03 133.54 78.34
N SER A 376 -22.97 132.57 78.44
CA SER A 376 -23.24 131.88 79.71
C SER A 376 -23.87 130.48 79.61
N GLU A 377 -24.42 130.07 78.45
CA GLU A 377 -25.36 128.94 78.37
C GLU A 377 -24.93 127.87 77.33
N ALA A 378 -23.78 127.23 77.58
CA ALA A 378 -23.21 126.23 76.66
C ALA A 378 -22.46 125.07 77.37
N ARG A 379 -22.73 124.81 78.66
CA ARG A 379 -21.85 123.93 79.47
C ARG A 379 -22.47 123.18 80.67
N ALA A 380 -23.80 123.06 80.77
CA ALA A 380 -24.45 122.44 81.94
C ALA A 380 -25.71 121.59 81.67
N GLU A 381 -26.15 121.44 80.42
CA GLU A 381 -27.36 120.69 80.07
C GLU A 381 -27.05 119.69 78.94
N ILE A 382 -27.79 118.58 78.86
CA ILE A 382 -27.63 117.46 77.89
C ILE A 382 -26.46 116.48 78.18
N ASP A 383 -25.83 116.56 79.36
CA ASP A 383 -25.22 115.36 80.01
C ASP A 383 -26.30 114.48 80.70
N ARG A 384 -27.59 114.73 80.37
CA ARG A 384 -28.74 114.46 81.24
C ARG A 384 -29.82 113.54 80.63
N LEU A 385 -29.69 113.19 79.35
CA LEU A 385 -30.56 112.22 78.66
C LEU A 385 -29.73 111.10 78.04
N ARG A 386 -29.13 110.30 78.93
CA ARG A 386 -28.71 108.91 78.64
C ARG A 386 -29.93 107.96 78.57
N THR A 387 -31.09 108.46 78.96
CA THR A 387 -32.33 107.71 79.19
C THR A 387 -33.53 108.57 78.81
N ASP A 388 -33.84 108.61 77.52
CA ASP A 388 -35.03 107.91 77.04
C ASP A 388 -34.56 107.05 75.84
N LEU A 389 -34.76 105.73 75.90
CA LEU A 389 -35.95 104.99 75.43
C LEU A 389 -35.91 104.91 73.89
N GLU A 390 -35.47 103.78 73.31
CA GLU A 390 -36.30 102.61 72.98
C GLU A 390 -37.49 102.98 72.06
N ASP A 391 -37.79 102.27 70.97
CA ASP A 391 -37.50 100.86 70.65
C ASP A 391 -36.19 100.63 69.85
N SER A 392 -35.42 99.53 69.96
CA SER A 392 -35.64 98.14 70.44
C SER A 392 -36.46 97.21 69.53
N ILE A 393 -35.79 96.34 68.75
CA ILE A 393 -36.05 94.88 68.77
C ILE A 393 -34.86 94.13 68.12
N PRO A 394 -34.06 93.40 68.90
CA PRO A 394 -33.30 92.24 68.46
C PRO A 394 -34.13 90.96 68.68
N VAL A 395 -33.56 89.78 68.37
CA VAL A 395 -33.89 88.57 69.13
C VAL A 395 -32.60 87.81 69.41
N ASP A 396 -32.27 87.66 70.68
CA ASP A 396 -31.30 86.68 71.17
C ASP A 396 -31.85 86.03 72.44
N GLU A 397 -32.81 85.11 72.27
CA GLU A 397 -32.98 83.97 73.19
C GLU A 397 -33.80 82.83 72.55
N HIS A 398 -33.09 81.76 72.20
CA HIS A 398 -33.34 80.45 72.81
C HIS A 398 -32.08 79.58 72.62
N HIS A 399 -31.13 79.64 73.55
CA HIS A 399 -31.22 78.89 74.80
C HIS A 399 -31.44 77.38 74.58
N ARG A 400 -30.72 76.75 73.63
CA ARG A 400 -30.53 75.28 73.66
C ARG A 400 -29.25 74.76 72.98
N VAL A 401 -28.40 74.18 73.85
CA VAL A 401 -27.72 72.88 73.65
C VAL A 401 -26.47 72.87 72.77
N VAL A 402 -25.51 72.00 73.14
CA VAL A 402 -24.17 71.78 72.54
C VAL A 402 -23.23 72.98 72.68
N SER A 403 -22.72 73.37 73.85
CA SER A 403 -22.45 72.61 75.09
C SER A 403 -21.57 71.36 74.91
N ALA A 404 -20.87 71.24 73.77
CA ALA A 404 -19.82 70.25 73.46
C ALA A 404 -19.06 70.77 72.19
N LEU A 405 -17.77 70.57 71.96
CA LEU A 405 -16.83 69.55 72.45
C LEU A 405 -15.43 70.07 72.83
N GLU A 406 -15.20 71.38 72.96
CA GLU A 406 -13.87 71.99 73.18
C GLU A 406 -13.11 71.53 74.45
N SER A 407 -13.73 70.71 75.30
CA SER A 407 -13.17 70.22 76.57
C SER A 407 -12.71 68.75 76.57
N ARG A 408 -12.77 67.99 75.46
CA ARG A 408 -12.55 66.52 75.49
C ARG A 408 -11.73 65.89 74.35
N LEU A 409 -10.45 66.29 74.18
CA LEU A 409 -9.40 65.30 73.85
C LEU A 409 -7.93 65.67 74.22
N ALA A 410 -7.70 66.73 75.01
CA ALA A 410 -6.36 67.13 75.43
C ALA A 410 -5.92 66.44 76.76
N SER A 411 -5.79 65.11 76.79
CA SER A 411 -5.32 64.39 78.00
C SER A 411 -4.74 62.98 77.76
N ALA A 412 -3.92 62.53 78.73
CA ALA A 412 -3.31 61.19 78.88
C ALA A 412 -1.97 60.95 78.10
N PRO A 413 -1.07 60.06 78.58
CA PRO A 413 0.04 60.55 79.42
C PRO A 413 1.43 59.93 79.13
N LYS A 414 2.46 60.31 79.91
CA LYS A 414 3.80 59.71 79.93
C LYS A 414 4.07 58.89 81.21
N SER A 415 4.78 57.78 81.03
CA SER A 415 5.73 57.14 81.98
C SER A 415 5.22 56.54 83.31
N GLY A 416 5.59 55.26 83.54
CA GLY A 416 5.92 54.75 84.88
C GLY A 416 5.25 53.43 85.30
N GLY A 417 6.02 52.33 85.36
CA GLY A 417 5.81 51.37 86.46
C GLY A 417 5.85 49.85 86.26
N MET A 418 6.05 49.30 85.05
CA MET A 418 6.44 47.88 84.92
C MET A 418 7.32 47.68 83.67
N SER A 419 8.21 46.70 83.68
CA SER A 419 9.25 46.54 82.64
C SER A 419 8.63 46.17 81.29
N GLN A 420 8.45 47.20 80.45
CA GLN A 420 7.80 47.04 79.16
C GLN A 420 8.70 46.33 78.14
N ASP A 421 10.02 46.33 78.35
CA ASP A 421 10.95 45.60 77.48
C ASP A 421 10.83 44.07 77.68
N ASP A 422 10.61 43.59 78.90
CA ASP A 422 10.40 42.15 79.16
C ASP A 422 9.04 41.67 78.62
N GLU A 423 7.97 42.45 78.81
CA GLU A 423 6.65 42.10 78.28
C GLU A 423 6.57 42.27 76.75
N ASN A 424 7.30 43.25 76.17
CA ASN A 424 7.47 43.38 74.73
C ASN A 424 8.33 42.25 74.15
N ALA A 425 9.40 41.82 74.81
CA ALA A 425 10.23 40.71 74.35
C ALA A 425 9.44 39.40 74.29
N PHE A 426 8.64 39.11 75.32
CA PHE A 426 7.78 37.92 75.33
C PHE A 426 6.64 38.02 74.29
N LYS A 427 6.06 39.20 74.09
CA LYS A 427 5.06 39.43 73.02
C LYS A 427 5.67 39.39 71.62
N ALA A 428 6.92 39.83 71.45
CA ALA A 428 7.65 39.76 70.19
C ALA A 428 7.96 38.31 69.83
N GLN A 429 8.54 37.52 70.74
CA GLN A 429 8.80 36.09 70.51
C GLN A 429 7.50 35.30 70.25
N LEU A 430 6.40 35.65 70.92
CA LEU A 430 5.10 35.00 70.69
C LEU A 430 4.39 35.49 69.41
N ALA A 431 4.74 36.67 68.89
CA ALA A 431 4.33 37.12 67.55
C ALA A 431 5.20 36.51 66.44
N GLU A 432 6.51 36.37 66.68
CA GLU A 432 7.49 35.74 65.78
C GLU A 432 7.18 34.25 65.59
N ALA A 433 7.00 33.50 66.68
CA ALA A 433 6.56 32.10 66.61
C ALA A 433 5.18 31.92 65.95
N ARG A 434 4.29 32.92 66.03
CA ARG A 434 3.02 32.93 65.27
C ARG A 434 3.23 33.24 63.79
N ALA A 435 4.15 34.13 63.45
CA ALA A 435 4.52 34.43 62.07
C ALA A 435 5.17 33.21 61.42
N GLU A 436 6.08 32.50 62.09
CA GLU A 436 6.66 31.24 61.61
C GLU A 436 5.60 30.16 61.38
N VAL A 437 4.67 29.95 62.33
CA VAL A 437 3.56 29.01 62.15
C VAL A 437 2.64 29.42 60.99
N GLN A 438 2.37 30.72 60.82
CA GLN A 438 1.56 31.22 59.71
C GLN A 438 2.27 31.08 58.35
N VAL A 439 3.59 31.30 58.30
CA VAL A 439 4.43 31.05 57.12
C VAL A 439 4.44 29.56 56.78
N LEU A 440 4.67 28.68 57.75
CA LEU A 440 4.63 27.22 57.54
C LEU A 440 3.24 26.73 57.10
N GLN A 441 2.15 27.30 57.63
CA GLN A 441 0.79 27.02 57.16
C GLN A 441 0.55 27.52 55.73
N SER A 442 1.02 28.71 55.36
CA SER A 442 0.95 29.21 53.98
C SER A 442 1.77 28.36 53.01
N HIS A 443 2.92 27.84 53.44
CA HIS A 443 3.78 26.97 52.64
C HIS A 443 3.20 25.56 52.49
N ALA A 444 2.57 25.03 53.54
CA ALA A 444 1.79 23.79 53.47
C ALA A 444 0.62 23.93 52.48
N ALA A 445 -0.15 25.01 52.55
CA ALA A 445 -1.23 25.30 51.61
C ALA A 445 -0.71 25.45 50.16
N ALA A 446 0.43 26.14 49.96
CA ALA A 446 1.07 26.26 48.64
C ALA A 446 1.54 24.90 48.08
N CYS A 447 2.04 24.01 48.93
CA CYS A 447 2.37 22.63 48.55
C CYS A 447 1.13 21.79 48.23
N GLU A 448 0.03 21.94 48.97
CA GLU A 448 -1.23 21.28 48.66
C GLU A 448 -1.84 21.75 47.33
N THR A 449 -1.79 23.06 47.02
CA THR A 449 -2.19 23.58 45.71
C THR A 449 -1.27 23.11 44.59
N ALA A 450 0.05 23.06 44.79
CA ALA A 450 0.99 22.53 43.80
C ALA A 450 0.77 21.02 43.54
N ILE A 451 0.38 20.25 44.56
CA ILE A 451 0.00 18.84 44.41
C ILE A 451 -1.36 18.69 43.70
N ALA A 452 -2.30 19.61 43.92
CA ALA A 452 -3.58 19.63 43.19
C ALA A 452 -3.39 19.97 41.70
N GLU A 453 -2.61 21.01 41.38
CA GLU A 453 -2.19 21.33 40.01
C GLU A 453 -1.44 20.18 39.35
N GLY A 454 -0.51 19.55 40.08
CA GLY A 454 0.24 18.40 39.59
C GLY A 454 -0.66 17.22 39.22
N LYS A 455 -1.74 16.99 39.99
CA LYS A 455 -2.78 15.99 39.66
C LYS A 455 -3.64 16.42 38.47
N GLN A 456 -4.04 17.69 38.37
CA GLN A 456 -4.77 18.17 37.20
C GLN A 456 -3.94 18.04 35.92
N LYS A 457 -2.65 18.42 35.94
CA LYS A 457 -1.72 18.24 34.82
C LYS A 457 -1.52 16.76 34.45
N LEU A 458 -1.57 15.84 35.43
CA LEU A 458 -1.50 14.40 35.17
C LEU A 458 -2.79 13.88 34.50
N ILE A 459 -3.97 14.35 34.93
CA ILE A 459 -5.26 14.04 34.30
C ILE A 459 -5.31 14.65 32.89
N GLU A 460 -4.94 15.92 32.71
CA GLU A 460 -4.88 16.60 31.41
C GLU A 460 -3.92 15.89 30.45
N LEU A 461 -2.75 15.45 30.91
CA LEU A 461 -1.83 14.65 30.10
C LEU A 461 -2.40 13.27 29.78
N GLN A 462 -3.15 12.63 30.68
CA GLN A 462 -3.79 11.35 30.39
C GLN A 462 -4.95 11.51 29.39
N GLU A 463 -5.84 12.49 29.59
CA GLU A 463 -6.90 12.85 28.65
C GLU A 463 -6.32 13.24 27.28
N ARG A 464 -5.20 13.96 27.24
CA ARG A 464 -4.49 14.27 26.00
C ARG A 464 -3.86 13.02 25.35
N ASN A 465 -3.41 12.05 26.12
CA ASN A 465 -2.89 10.79 25.60
C ASN A 465 -4.04 9.92 25.04
N GLU A 466 -5.17 9.86 25.74
CA GLU A 466 -6.40 9.20 25.28
C GLU A 466 -6.98 9.93 24.04
N GLN A 467 -6.91 11.26 23.96
CA GLN A 467 -7.26 12.02 22.76
C GLN A 467 -6.31 11.73 21.59
N LEU A 468 -5.01 11.54 21.84
CA LEU A 468 -4.04 11.15 20.81
C LEU A 468 -4.28 9.70 20.34
N GLU A 469 -4.51 8.74 21.23
CA GLU A 469 -4.84 7.36 20.85
C GLU A 469 -6.17 7.27 20.07
N ASN A 470 -7.17 8.10 20.42
CA ASN A 470 -8.42 8.18 19.65
C ASN A 470 -8.24 8.91 18.32
N ALA A 471 -7.44 9.99 18.26
CA ALA A 471 -7.15 10.70 17.00
C ALA A 471 -6.33 9.84 16.03
N GLU A 472 -5.36 9.07 16.52
CA GLU A 472 -4.52 8.16 15.74
C GLU A 472 -5.26 6.87 15.30
N SER A 473 -6.54 6.72 15.67
CA SER A 473 -7.45 5.75 15.04
C SER A 473 -8.02 6.22 13.70
N ILE A 474 -7.72 7.46 13.30
CA ILE A 474 -8.10 8.09 12.04
C ILE A 474 -6.81 8.48 11.28
N ASP A 475 -6.79 8.25 9.96
CA ASP A 475 -5.69 8.54 9.03
C ASP A 475 -4.33 7.89 9.37
N THR A 476 -4.26 6.56 9.27
CA THR A 476 -3.00 5.79 9.27
C THR A 476 -2.29 5.79 7.90
N ASP A 477 -2.26 6.92 7.19
CA ASP A 477 -1.59 7.11 5.90
C ASP A 477 -0.73 8.38 5.94
N GLY A 478 0.60 8.24 6.13
CA GLY A 478 1.56 9.34 6.00
C GLY A 478 2.57 9.58 7.14
N LEU A 479 2.64 8.73 8.18
CA LEU A 479 3.66 8.88 9.23
C LEU A 479 5.07 8.45 8.77
N PRO A 480 6.14 9.21 9.09
CA PRO A 480 7.51 8.94 8.64
C PRO A 480 8.14 7.70 9.31
N GLU A 481 9.09 7.09 8.61
CA GLU A 481 9.63 5.74 8.93
C GLU A 481 10.22 5.63 10.35
N ASP A 482 10.82 6.68 10.89
CA ASP A 482 11.42 6.66 12.23
C ASP A 482 10.39 6.48 13.36
N ALA A 483 9.14 6.92 13.16
CA ALA A 483 8.05 6.64 14.11
C ALA A 483 7.70 5.13 14.14
N VAL A 484 7.80 4.45 12.99
CA VAL A 484 7.62 3.00 12.88
C VAL A 484 8.78 2.26 13.55
N ARG A 485 10.02 2.72 13.34
CA ARG A 485 11.23 2.17 13.98
C ARG A 485 11.20 2.32 15.51
N LEU A 486 10.74 3.45 16.03
CA LEU A 486 10.54 3.68 17.47
C LEU A 486 9.44 2.76 18.05
N ARG A 487 8.32 2.58 17.34
CA ARG A 487 7.28 1.61 17.71
C ARG A 487 7.83 0.18 17.74
N GLU A 488 8.64 -0.23 16.77
CA GLU A 488 9.23 -1.57 16.75
C GLU A 488 10.23 -1.79 17.91
N GLN A 489 11.03 -0.78 18.25
CA GLN A 489 11.91 -0.82 19.43
C GLN A 489 11.11 -0.96 20.73
N ALA A 490 10.01 -0.22 20.89
CA ALA A 490 9.13 -0.33 22.05
C ALA A 490 8.47 -1.72 22.17
N GLN A 491 8.03 -2.30 21.05
CA GLN A 491 7.48 -3.66 21.00
C GLN A 491 8.54 -4.73 21.32
N ARG A 492 9.76 -4.59 20.80
CA ARG A 492 10.89 -5.47 21.14
C ARG A 492 11.19 -5.41 22.64
N LEU A 493 11.26 -4.21 23.24
CA LEU A 493 11.49 -4.03 24.68
C LEU A 493 10.38 -4.66 25.55
N SER A 494 9.11 -4.49 25.20
CA SER A 494 8.00 -5.11 25.95
C SER A 494 8.00 -6.64 25.84
N SER A 495 8.37 -7.20 24.69
CA SER A 495 8.56 -8.66 24.54
C SER A 495 9.68 -9.21 25.43
N PHE A 496 10.78 -8.46 25.60
CA PHE A 496 11.88 -8.83 26.50
C PHE A 496 11.44 -8.81 27.96
N ALA A 497 10.65 -7.80 28.37
CA ALA A 497 10.09 -7.73 29.73
C ALA A 497 9.20 -8.95 30.05
N LEU A 498 8.29 -9.31 29.14
CA LEU A 498 7.43 -10.50 29.28
C LEU A 498 8.25 -11.80 29.32
N HIS A 499 9.33 -11.90 28.54
CA HIS A 499 10.22 -13.06 28.57
C HIS A 499 10.96 -13.20 29.92
N LEU A 500 11.46 -12.09 30.48
CA LEU A 500 12.08 -12.07 31.81
C LEU A 500 11.09 -12.45 32.92
N GLN A 501 9.85 -11.98 32.85
CA GLN A 501 8.79 -12.35 33.80
C GLN A 501 8.48 -13.87 33.75
N ARG A 502 8.38 -14.46 32.55
CA ARG A 502 8.23 -15.92 32.36
C ARG A 502 9.43 -16.72 32.85
N ARG A 503 10.65 -16.19 32.74
CA ARG A 503 11.86 -16.83 33.29
C ARG A 503 11.86 -16.80 34.83
N ARG A 504 11.40 -15.70 35.44
CA ARG A 504 11.27 -15.56 36.90
C ARG A 504 10.25 -16.53 37.48
N SER A 505 9.06 -16.69 36.89
CA SER A 505 8.04 -17.62 37.38
C SER A 505 8.50 -19.09 37.33
N ARG A 506 9.16 -19.50 36.23
CA ARG A 506 9.78 -20.84 36.11
C ARG A 506 10.85 -21.11 37.17
N LEU A 507 11.66 -20.11 37.54
CA LEU A 507 12.63 -20.25 38.63
C LEU A 507 11.95 -20.42 39.99
N HIS A 508 10.83 -19.75 40.25
CA HIS A 508 10.05 -19.96 41.48
C HIS A 508 9.42 -21.38 41.54
N SER A 509 8.85 -21.89 40.43
CA SER A 509 8.26 -23.24 40.43
C SER A 509 9.30 -24.34 40.59
N VAL A 510 10.48 -24.23 39.98
CA VAL A 510 11.59 -25.17 40.18
C VAL A 510 12.09 -25.13 41.62
N ARG A 511 12.17 -23.95 42.25
CA ARG A 511 12.58 -23.81 43.65
C ARG A 511 11.58 -24.44 44.62
N ALA A 512 10.29 -24.32 44.36
CA ALA A 512 9.24 -24.98 45.13
C ALA A 512 9.29 -26.52 44.99
N ALA A 513 9.50 -27.05 43.78
CA ALA A 513 9.64 -28.49 43.56
C ALA A 513 10.87 -29.08 44.27
N LEU A 514 11.99 -28.35 44.30
CA LEU A 514 13.17 -28.74 45.07
C LEU A 514 12.94 -28.70 46.59
N GLN A 515 12.16 -27.73 47.10
CA GLN A 515 11.77 -27.70 48.52
C GLN A 515 10.85 -28.87 48.90
N GLN A 516 9.93 -29.29 48.02
CA GLN A 516 9.14 -30.50 48.28
C GLN A 516 10.02 -31.76 48.29
N ARG A 517 10.95 -31.91 47.34
CA ARG A 517 11.84 -33.08 47.29
C ARG A 517 12.78 -33.17 48.50
N GLY A 518 13.24 -32.04 49.02
CA GLY A 518 14.06 -31.98 50.24
C GLY A 518 13.37 -32.44 51.52
N ASN A 519 12.03 -32.56 51.53
CA ASN A 519 11.26 -33.00 52.70
C ASN A 519 10.93 -34.51 52.71
N SER A 520 11.41 -35.30 51.74
CA SER A 520 11.06 -36.73 51.62
C SER A 520 12.23 -37.70 51.75
N GLU A 521 13.47 -37.24 51.89
CA GLU A 521 14.66 -38.10 52.04
C GLU A 521 15.03 -38.31 53.52
N ALA A 522 14.13 -38.94 54.28
CA ALA A 522 14.34 -39.29 55.69
C ALA A 522 13.59 -40.59 56.10
N GLY A 523 13.99 -41.74 55.53
CA GLY A 523 13.36 -43.03 55.85
C GLY A 523 13.64 -44.16 54.86
N GLY A 524 14.90 -44.57 54.69
CA GLY A 524 15.23 -45.77 53.92
C GLY A 524 14.93 -47.07 54.68
N LEU A 525 14.86 -48.20 53.94
CA LEU A 525 14.72 -49.58 54.45
C LEU A 525 13.31 -50.06 54.88
N ALA A 526 12.28 -49.75 54.10
CA ALA A 526 10.98 -50.47 54.14
C ALA A 526 10.36 -50.71 52.74
N ILE A 527 11.16 -50.56 51.68
CA ILE A 527 10.69 -50.49 50.28
C ILE A 527 10.83 -51.87 49.62
N ASP A 528 9.70 -52.57 49.51
CA ASP A 528 9.42 -53.62 48.49
C ASP A 528 7.93 -54.03 48.59
N ALA A 529 7.47 -54.41 49.79
CA ALA A 529 6.11 -54.91 50.03
C ALA A 529 4.97 -53.88 49.79
N GLU A 530 5.31 -52.59 49.73
CA GLU A 530 4.37 -51.50 49.43
C GLU A 530 4.38 -51.06 47.96
N GLN A 531 5.43 -51.43 47.21
CA GLN A 531 5.51 -51.21 45.76
C GLN A 531 4.48 -52.05 45.00
N ASP A 532 4.26 -53.29 45.42
CA ASP A 532 3.32 -54.23 44.78
C ASP A 532 1.82 -53.87 44.96
N ARG A 533 1.53 -52.93 45.86
CA ARG A 533 0.19 -52.33 46.05
C ARG A 533 0.04 -51.03 45.27
N THR A 534 1.08 -50.20 45.25
CA THR A 534 1.08 -48.93 44.51
C THR A 534 1.15 -49.12 42.99
N THR A 535 1.79 -50.19 42.49
CA THR A 535 1.79 -50.53 41.05
C THR A 535 0.40 -50.97 40.56
N ARG A 536 -0.31 -51.82 41.30
CA ARG A 536 -1.69 -52.25 40.94
C ARG A 536 -2.67 -51.08 40.97
N ALA A 537 -2.65 -50.27 42.03
CA ALA A 537 -3.43 -49.05 42.10
C ALA A 537 -3.11 -48.10 40.92
N GLY A 538 -1.84 -47.96 40.56
CA GLY A 538 -1.41 -47.17 39.40
C GLY A 538 -1.89 -47.71 38.04
N GLN A 539 -2.07 -49.02 37.88
CA GLN A 539 -2.62 -49.62 36.66
C GLN A 539 -4.13 -49.36 36.51
N GLU A 540 -4.90 -49.50 37.59
CA GLU A 540 -6.33 -49.15 37.60
C GLU A 540 -6.53 -47.65 37.33
N ASP A 541 -5.71 -46.79 37.94
CA ASP A 541 -5.73 -45.34 37.70
C ASP A 541 -5.31 -44.98 36.25
N LEU A 542 -4.41 -45.74 35.63
CA LEU A 542 -4.02 -45.55 34.22
C LEU A 542 -5.12 -45.96 33.23
N LEU A 543 -5.87 -47.04 33.51
CA LEU A 543 -7.04 -47.43 32.71
C LEU A 543 -8.18 -46.41 32.87
N ARG A 544 -8.45 -45.97 34.10
CA ARG A 544 -9.44 -44.94 34.41
C ARG A 544 -9.10 -43.61 33.71
N ARG A 545 -7.85 -43.16 33.82
CA ARG A 545 -7.36 -41.97 33.11
C ARG A 545 -7.34 -42.14 31.59
N ARG A 546 -7.18 -43.35 31.04
CA ARG A 546 -7.36 -43.59 29.60
C ARG A 546 -8.80 -43.38 29.15
N HIS A 547 -9.79 -43.86 29.89
CA HIS A 547 -11.20 -43.60 29.58
C HIS A 547 -11.58 -42.13 29.80
N GLU A 548 -11.12 -41.51 30.90
CA GLU A 548 -11.31 -40.07 31.13
C GLU A 548 -10.64 -39.21 30.04
N LEU A 549 -9.45 -39.59 29.56
CA LEU A 549 -8.80 -38.93 28.42
C LEU A 549 -9.56 -39.16 27.11
N ALA A 550 -10.09 -40.35 26.85
CA ALA A 550 -10.90 -40.61 25.66
C ALA A 550 -12.23 -39.83 25.68
N ASP A 551 -12.87 -39.70 26.84
CA ASP A 551 -14.07 -38.87 27.01
C ASP A 551 -13.75 -37.38 26.85
N LEU A 552 -12.66 -36.90 27.46
CA LEU A 552 -12.19 -35.51 27.31
C LEU A 552 -11.76 -35.22 25.86
N GLU A 553 -11.12 -36.16 25.17
CA GLU A 553 -10.76 -36.05 23.76
C GLU A 553 -12.02 -36.05 22.88
N SER A 554 -13.03 -36.88 23.16
CA SER A 554 -14.31 -36.83 22.44
C SER A 554 -15.06 -35.51 22.65
N GLN A 555 -15.00 -34.94 23.86
CA GLN A 555 -15.59 -33.64 24.18
C GLN A 555 -14.79 -32.47 23.57
N MET A 556 -13.45 -32.56 23.55
CA MET A 556 -12.60 -31.61 22.82
C MET A 556 -12.86 -31.68 21.32
N LEU A 557 -12.90 -32.87 20.71
CA LEU A 557 -13.22 -33.05 19.30
C LEU A 557 -14.60 -32.49 18.94
N ARG A 558 -15.62 -32.66 19.79
CA ARG A 558 -16.93 -32.01 19.60
C ARG A 558 -16.86 -30.48 19.66
N ARG A 559 -16.04 -29.91 20.54
CA ARG A 559 -15.80 -28.45 20.63
C ARG A 559 -14.87 -27.90 19.53
N TRP A 560 -13.97 -28.71 18.99
CA TRP A 560 -13.03 -28.31 17.94
C TRP A 560 -13.64 -28.48 16.54
N ALA A 561 -14.52 -29.46 16.33
CA ALA A 561 -15.24 -29.65 15.07
C ALA A 561 -16.20 -28.50 14.74
N SER A 562 -16.84 -27.88 15.74
CA SER A 562 -17.72 -26.72 15.54
C SER A 562 -16.96 -25.47 15.11
N HIS A 563 -15.79 -25.19 15.68
CA HIS A 563 -14.93 -24.08 15.24
C HIS A 563 -14.18 -24.40 13.94
N GLY A 564 -13.80 -25.66 13.73
CA GLY A 564 -13.12 -26.12 12.51
C GLY A 564 -13.98 -26.01 11.25
N SER A 565 -15.29 -26.24 11.33
CA SER A 565 -16.20 -26.11 10.17
C SER A 565 -16.31 -24.66 9.71
N VAL A 566 -16.55 -23.71 10.62
CA VAL A 566 -16.59 -22.27 10.30
C VAL A 566 -15.25 -21.80 9.73
N ALA A 567 -14.14 -22.20 10.34
CA ALA A 567 -12.81 -21.88 9.82
C ALA A 567 -12.54 -22.48 8.42
N SER A 568 -13.08 -23.66 8.11
CA SER A 568 -12.96 -24.25 6.78
C SER A 568 -13.79 -23.51 5.73
N VAL A 569 -15.02 -23.09 6.06
CA VAL A 569 -15.87 -22.28 5.16
C VAL A 569 -15.22 -20.94 4.85
N VAL A 570 -14.66 -20.25 5.86
CA VAL A 570 -13.93 -18.99 5.65
C VAL A 570 -12.70 -19.19 4.75
N ARG A 571 -11.92 -20.26 4.94
CA ARG A 571 -10.75 -20.59 4.09
C ARG A 571 -11.15 -20.93 2.64
N ILE A 572 -12.29 -21.60 2.44
CA ILE A 572 -12.81 -21.89 1.11
C ILE A 572 -13.29 -20.58 0.44
N ALA A 573 -13.96 -19.70 1.17
CA ALA A 573 -14.40 -18.40 0.66
C ALA A 573 -13.22 -17.49 0.28
N THR A 574 -12.16 -17.42 1.09
CA THR A 574 -10.96 -16.64 0.72
C THR A 574 -10.19 -17.26 -0.44
N LEU A 575 -10.12 -18.60 -0.55
CA LEU A 575 -9.52 -19.26 -1.70
C LEU A 575 -10.32 -18.99 -2.99
N LEU A 576 -11.65 -19.04 -2.94
CA LEU A 576 -12.52 -18.66 -4.07
C LEU A 576 -12.34 -17.19 -4.46
N LEU A 577 -12.19 -16.27 -3.50
CA LEU A 577 -11.90 -14.86 -3.78
C LEU A 577 -10.55 -14.69 -4.50
N ILE A 578 -9.50 -15.39 -4.04
CA ILE A 578 -8.17 -15.38 -4.67
C ILE A 578 -8.24 -15.95 -6.10
N VAL A 579 -8.96 -17.05 -6.31
CA VAL A 579 -9.13 -17.66 -7.65
C VAL A 579 -9.95 -16.76 -8.58
N ALA A 580 -10.94 -16.02 -8.07
CA ALA A 580 -11.69 -15.02 -8.84
C ALA A 580 -10.79 -13.84 -9.27
N ALA A 581 -10.00 -13.29 -8.34
CA ALA A 581 -9.04 -12.23 -8.64
C ALA A 581 -7.96 -12.69 -9.64
N ALA A 582 -7.37 -13.88 -9.43
CA ALA A 582 -6.39 -14.47 -10.35
C ALA A 582 -6.98 -14.72 -11.76
N SER A 583 -8.24 -15.16 -11.85
CA SER A 583 -8.94 -15.34 -13.13
C SER A 583 -9.15 -14.01 -13.86
N TRP A 584 -9.49 -12.94 -13.13
CA TRP A 584 -9.65 -11.58 -13.67
C TRP A 584 -8.34 -11.01 -14.22
N PHE A 585 -7.26 -11.07 -13.43
CA PHE A 585 -5.94 -10.62 -13.87
C PHE A 585 -5.37 -11.48 -15.01
N GLY A 586 -5.55 -12.80 -14.96
CA GLY A 586 -5.13 -13.72 -16.01
C GLY A 586 -5.80 -13.44 -17.36
N VAL A 587 -7.11 -13.22 -17.38
CA VAL A 587 -7.83 -12.87 -18.62
C VAL A 587 -7.40 -11.52 -19.17
N ARG A 588 -7.02 -10.55 -18.32
CA ARG A 588 -6.43 -9.28 -18.78
C ARG A 588 -5.06 -9.45 -19.46
N PHE A 589 -4.35 -10.54 -19.19
CA PHE A 589 -3.07 -10.90 -19.83
C PHE A 589 -3.27 -11.69 -21.13
N PHE A 590 -4.11 -12.75 -21.11
CA PHE A 590 -4.34 -13.61 -22.28
C PHE A 590 -5.32 -13.04 -23.31
N ALA A 591 -6.24 -12.17 -22.89
CA ALA A 591 -7.22 -11.49 -23.73
C ALA A 591 -7.20 -9.97 -23.43
N PRO A 592 -6.11 -9.26 -23.81
CA PRO A 592 -6.06 -7.81 -23.71
C PRO A 592 -7.25 -7.20 -24.47
N GLY A 593 -7.97 -6.30 -23.79
CA GLY A 593 -9.13 -5.64 -24.37
C GLY A 593 -8.74 -4.66 -25.47
N PRO A 594 -9.68 -4.25 -26.34
CA PRO A 594 -9.43 -3.17 -27.29
C PRO A 594 -8.97 -1.92 -26.52
N VAL A 595 -7.82 -1.40 -26.92
CA VAL A 595 -7.25 -0.17 -26.37
C VAL A 595 -7.80 0.97 -27.21
N THR A 596 -8.86 1.60 -26.71
CA THR A 596 -9.45 2.82 -27.27
C THR A 596 -8.47 3.98 -27.09
N THR A 597 -7.86 4.44 -28.18
CA THR A 597 -7.14 5.73 -28.22
C THR A 597 -8.06 6.84 -28.72
N THR A 598 -7.87 8.05 -28.23
CA THR A 598 -8.73 9.20 -28.54
C THR A 598 -7.92 10.44 -28.89
N ALA A 599 -8.40 11.21 -29.86
CA ALA A 599 -7.81 12.46 -30.29
C ALA A 599 -8.90 13.53 -30.48
N LEU A 600 -8.63 14.74 -30.01
CA LEU A 600 -9.52 15.89 -30.16
C LEU A 600 -8.96 16.83 -31.23
N VAL A 601 -9.73 17.04 -32.29
CA VAL A 601 -9.37 17.92 -33.40
C VAL A 601 -10.37 19.06 -33.46
N ARG A 602 -9.89 20.31 -33.41
CA ARG A 602 -10.69 21.52 -33.37
C ARG A 602 -10.57 22.32 -34.67
N ALA A 603 -11.67 22.95 -35.07
CA ALA A 603 -11.70 23.95 -36.12
C ALA A 603 -11.07 25.27 -35.63
N GLN A 604 -9.91 25.64 -36.17
CA GLN A 604 -9.24 26.91 -35.89
C GLN A 604 -9.35 27.84 -37.13
N PRO A 605 -10.17 28.91 -37.10
CA PRO A 605 -10.30 29.83 -38.23
C PRO A 605 -9.03 30.65 -38.42
N VAL A 606 -8.58 30.80 -39.68
CA VAL A 606 -7.29 31.46 -40.02
C VAL A 606 -7.23 32.93 -39.57
N ALA A 607 -8.37 33.59 -39.43
CA ALA A 607 -8.46 34.99 -38.99
C ALA A 607 -8.29 35.18 -37.47
N GLY A 608 -8.32 34.10 -36.67
CA GLY A 608 -8.35 34.16 -35.21
C GLY A 608 -9.73 34.55 -34.65
N GLY A 609 -10.44 33.59 -34.07
CA GLY A 609 -11.78 33.82 -33.50
C GLY A 609 -12.55 32.52 -33.24
N SER A 610 -13.83 32.64 -32.89
CA SER A 610 -14.77 31.52 -32.94
C SER A 610 -15.23 31.27 -34.38
N LEU A 611 -15.50 30.00 -34.72
CA LEU A 611 -16.12 29.65 -35.99
C LEU A 611 -17.65 29.71 -35.82
N ASP A 612 -18.33 30.28 -36.81
CA ASP A 612 -19.79 30.30 -36.90
C ASP A 612 -20.38 28.87 -36.88
N PRO A 613 -21.47 28.59 -36.13
CA PRO A 613 -22.00 27.24 -35.95
C PRO A 613 -22.39 26.52 -37.24
N GLU A 614 -22.89 27.21 -38.28
CA GLU A 614 -23.20 26.56 -39.56
C GLU A 614 -21.92 26.12 -40.28
N ARG A 615 -20.91 26.99 -40.34
CA ARG A 615 -19.57 26.64 -40.88
C ARG A 615 -18.88 25.56 -40.05
N ALA A 616 -19.07 25.56 -38.75
CA ALA A 616 -18.51 24.58 -37.82
C ALA A 616 -19.18 23.20 -37.96
N ALA A 617 -20.48 23.16 -38.28
CA ALA A 617 -21.17 21.92 -38.68
C ALA A 617 -20.68 21.41 -40.04
N ALA A 618 -20.57 22.28 -41.05
CA ALA A 618 -20.05 21.91 -42.38
C ALA A 618 -18.59 21.39 -42.31
N TRP A 619 -17.76 22.01 -41.48
CA TRP A 619 -16.39 21.56 -41.19
C TRP A 619 -16.39 20.15 -40.59
N ASN A 620 -17.26 19.86 -39.60
CA ASN A 620 -17.39 18.52 -39.01
C ASN A 620 -17.77 17.47 -40.07
N THR A 621 -18.83 17.72 -40.85
CA THR A 621 -19.32 16.79 -41.88
C THR A 621 -18.27 16.49 -42.95
N TRP A 622 -17.44 17.48 -43.34
CA TRP A 622 -16.37 17.26 -44.31
C TRP A 622 -15.23 16.38 -43.75
N HIS A 623 -14.81 16.60 -42.51
CA HIS A 623 -13.79 15.76 -41.89
C HIS A 623 -14.31 14.34 -41.62
N GLU A 624 -15.57 14.18 -41.23
CA GLU A 624 -16.23 12.88 -41.08
C GLU A 624 -16.30 12.12 -42.42
N ALA A 625 -16.57 12.81 -43.52
CA ALA A 625 -16.57 12.21 -44.86
C ALA A 625 -15.17 11.74 -45.30
N ILE A 626 -14.11 12.53 -45.03
CA ILE A 626 -12.73 12.14 -45.35
C ILE A 626 -12.22 10.97 -44.50
N LEU A 627 -12.58 10.91 -43.22
CA LEU A 627 -12.21 9.77 -42.36
C LEU A 627 -12.88 8.44 -42.79
N LYS A 628 -13.88 8.51 -43.68
CA LYS A 628 -14.54 7.36 -44.32
C LYS A 628 -14.07 7.09 -45.76
N ASP A 629 -13.15 7.89 -46.31
CA ASP A 629 -12.64 7.74 -47.67
C ASP A 629 -11.53 6.66 -47.74
N PRO A 630 -11.67 5.59 -48.55
CA PRO A 630 -10.61 4.60 -48.74
C PRO A 630 -9.32 5.18 -49.36
N ILE A 631 -9.38 6.34 -50.02
CA ILE A 631 -8.18 7.05 -50.51
C ILE A 631 -7.40 7.66 -49.33
N PHE A 632 -8.10 8.23 -48.34
CA PHE A 632 -7.47 8.74 -47.12
C PHE A 632 -6.79 7.61 -46.33
N ALA A 633 -7.43 6.45 -46.21
CA ALA A 633 -6.82 5.27 -45.57
C ALA A 633 -5.49 4.84 -46.24
N LYS A 634 -5.37 4.98 -47.57
CA LYS A 634 -4.10 4.73 -48.29
C LYS A 634 -3.04 5.78 -47.98
N GLN A 635 -3.39 7.06 -47.93
CA GLN A 635 -2.46 8.14 -47.56
C GLN A 635 -1.93 7.95 -46.13
N VAL A 636 -2.78 7.53 -45.20
CA VAL A 636 -2.36 7.16 -43.83
C VAL A 636 -1.41 5.95 -43.86
N ALA A 637 -1.69 4.93 -44.68
CA ALA A 637 -0.82 3.76 -44.81
C ALA A 637 0.55 4.09 -45.39
N GLU A 638 0.63 4.91 -46.45
CA GLU A 638 1.88 5.39 -47.04
C GLU A 638 2.71 6.18 -46.01
N ARG A 639 2.06 7.07 -45.26
CA ARG A 639 2.73 7.82 -44.18
C ARG A 639 3.22 6.91 -43.06
N LEU A 640 2.40 5.96 -42.62
CA LEU A 640 2.73 5.02 -41.54
C LEU A 640 3.86 4.05 -41.95
N ALA A 641 3.96 3.72 -43.24
CA ALA A 641 5.09 2.98 -43.82
C ALA A 641 6.37 3.83 -43.94
N SER A 642 6.25 5.14 -44.16
CA SER A 642 7.40 6.08 -44.15
C SER A 642 7.92 6.42 -42.74
N SER A 643 7.19 6.02 -41.68
CA SER A 643 7.59 6.25 -40.29
C SER A 643 8.72 5.28 -39.89
N PRO A 644 9.76 5.72 -39.15
CA PRO A 644 10.89 4.86 -38.76
C PRO A 644 10.51 3.69 -37.84
N ALA A 645 9.27 3.65 -37.32
CA ALA A 645 8.74 2.55 -36.53
C ALA A 645 7.81 1.60 -37.31
N GLY A 646 7.75 1.74 -38.66
CA GLY A 646 7.25 0.79 -39.68
C GLY A 646 6.05 -0.11 -39.33
N PHE A 647 4.86 0.21 -39.86
CA PHE A 647 3.72 -0.71 -39.80
C PHE A 647 3.88 -1.89 -40.77
N THR A 648 4.09 -3.09 -40.23
CA THR A 648 4.36 -4.33 -40.98
C THR A 648 3.13 -4.99 -41.59
N GLY A 649 1.91 -4.51 -41.29
CA GLY A 649 0.66 -5.19 -41.67
C GLY A 649 0.22 -5.02 -43.13
N GLY A 650 0.79 -4.07 -43.88
CA GLY A 650 0.39 -3.75 -45.26
C GLY A 650 -0.87 -2.87 -45.37
N VAL A 651 -1.06 -2.25 -46.54
CA VAL A 651 -2.10 -1.23 -46.77
C VAL A 651 -3.51 -1.78 -46.56
N ASP A 652 -3.81 -2.96 -47.09
CA ASP A 652 -5.16 -3.53 -47.03
C ASP A 652 -5.58 -3.84 -45.59
N ARG A 653 -4.67 -4.40 -44.77
CA ARG A 653 -4.90 -4.64 -43.34
C ARG A 653 -5.12 -3.34 -42.58
N LEU A 654 -4.34 -2.29 -42.84
CA LEU A 654 -4.56 -0.99 -42.19
C LEU A 654 -5.91 -0.39 -42.60
N SER A 655 -6.30 -0.50 -43.88
CA SER A 655 -7.59 -0.02 -44.35
C SER A 655 -8.77 -0.76 -43.68
N GLY A 656 -8.64 -2.07 -43.46
CA GLY A 656 -9.60 -2.86 -42.69
C GLY A 656 -9.64 -2.45 -41.22
N MET A 657 -8.48 -2.30 -40.57
CA MET A 657 -8.39 -1.86 -39.18
C MET A 657 -8.97 -0.47 -38.95
N LEU A 658 -8.75 0.48 -39.88
CA LEU A 658 -9.38 1.81 -39.85
C LEU A 658 -10.90 1.70 -40.07
N ALA A 659 -11.35 0.92 -41.05
CA ALA A 659 -12.79 0.75 -41.32
C ALA A 659 -13.56 0.04 -40.18
N SER A 660 -12.91 -0.80 -39.38
CA SER A 660 -13.54 -1.49 -38.24
C SER A 660 -13.35 -0.80 -36.90
N GLY A 661 -12.22 -0.12 -36.69
CA GLY A 661 -11.81 0.41 -35.38
C GLY A 661 -11.86 1.93 -35.26
N LEU A 662 -11.96 2.69 -36.36
CA LEU A 662 -12.08 4.14 -36.30
C LEU A 662 -13.55 4.55 -36.13
N SER A 663 -13.87 5.21 -35.03
CA SER A 663 -15.17 5.87 -34.82
C SER A 663 -14.99 7.37 -34.62
N VAL A 664 -15.96 8.15 -35.11
CA VAL A 664 -15.90 9.61 -35.14
C VAL A 664 -17.13 10.15 -34.45
N THR A 665 -16.92 10.85 -33.33
CA THR A 665 -17.97 11.48 -32.53
C THR A 665 -17.86 12.99 -32.70
N VAL A 666 -19.00 13.66 -32.86
CA VAL A 666 -19.10 15.12 -32.92
C VAL A 666 -19.65 15.64 -31.59
N PRO A 667 -18.81 15.92 -30.58
CA PRO A 667 -19.28 16.48 -29.31
C PRO A 667 -19.88 17.89 -29.46
N GLN A 668 -19.32 18.74 -30.35
CA GLN A 668 -19.78 20.11 -30.59
C GLN A 668 -19.51 20.55 -32.05
N PRO A 669 -20.21 21.57 -32.58
CA PRO A 669 -19.86 22.19 -33.87
C PRO A 669 -18.39 22.64 -33.87
N GLY A 670 -17.59 22.19 -34.84
CA GLY A 670 -16.16 22.53 -34.94
C GLY A 670 -15.25 21.84 -33.92
N LEU A 671 -15.72 20.79 -33.24
CA LEU A 671 -14.90 19.89 -32.42
C LEU A 671 -15.20 18.44 -32.78
N LEU A 672 -14.16 17.72 -33.21
CA LEU A 672 -14.21 16.33 -33.63
C LEU A 672 -13.47 15.46 -32.62
N GLN A 673 -14.12 14.44 -32.07
CA GLN A 673 -13.47 13.40 -31.27
C GLN A 673 -13.29 12.16 -32.15
N ILE A 674 -12.06 11.87 -32.53
CA ILE A 674 -11.71 10.65 -33.26
C ILE A 674 -11.29 9.60 -32.22
N LYS A 675 -11.95 8.45 -32.23
CA LYS A 675 -11.57 7.28 -31.43
C LYS A 675 -11.03 6.18 -32.35
N PHE A 676 -10.03 5.44 -31.89
CA PHE A 676 -9.51 4.27 -32.57
C PHE A 676 -9.34 3.09 -31.60
N ASP A 677 -10.09 2.02 -31.85
CA ASP A 677 -10.02 0.78 -31.06
C ASP A 677 -8.99 -0.18 -31.67
N GLY A 678 -7.83 -0.32 -31.02
CA GLY A 678 -6.73 -1.18 -31.48
C GLY A 678 -6.29 -2.25 -30.49
N THR A 679 -5.60 -3.28 -30.98
CA THR A 679 -5.14 -4.43 -30.17
C THR A 679 -3.92 -4.15 -29.29
N SER A 680 -3.12 -3.13 -29.62
CA SER A 680 -1.90 -2.77 -28.88
C SER A 680 -1.87 -1.27 -28.59
N ARG A 681 -1.46 -0.91 -27.36
CA ARG A 681 -1.38 0.47 -26.88
C ARG A 681 -0.42 1.34 -27.71
N SER A 682 0.73 0.80 -28.10
CA SER A 682 1.72 1.54 -28.90
C SER A 682 1.31 1.64 -30.37
N GLU A 683 0.65 0.60 -30.90
CA GLU A 683 0.15 0.53 -32.27
C GLU A 683 -1.04 1.49 -32.49
N SER A 684 -2.06 1.42 -31.62
CA SER A 684 -3.25 2.29 -31.66
C SER A 684 -2.91 3.77 -31.50
N THR A 685 -1.95 4.10 -30.62
CA THR A 685 -1.47 5.49 -30.46
C THR A 685 -0.81 5.98 -31.76
N ARG A 686 0.15 5.21 -32.31
CA ARG A 686 0.86 5.57 -33.56
C ARG A 686 -0.06 5.66 -34.78
N ILE A 687 -1.03 4.75 -34.91
CA ILE A 687 -2.03 4.79 -35.99
C ILE A 687 -2.85 6.07 -35.87
N LEU A 688 -3.40 6.38 -34.69
CA LEU A 688 -4.23 7.56 -34.50
C LEU A 688 -3.43 8.86 -34.66
N GLU A 689 -2.19 8.94 -34.18
CA GLU A 689 -1.27 10.06 -34.43
C GLU A 689 -1.06 10.30 -35.94
N ASN A 690 -0.89 9.23 -36.74
CA ASN A 690 -0.70 9.35 -38.18
C ASN A 690 -2.00 9.63 -38.94
N VAL A 691 -3.15 9.11 -38.49
CA VAL A 691 -4.49 9.51 -38.98
C VAL A 691 -4.68 11.01 -38.78
N VAL A 692 -4.52 11.49 -37.55
CA VAL A 692 -4.74 12.89 -37.16
C VAL A 692 -3.76 13.84 -37.87
N ALA A 693 -2.48 13.49 -37.94
CA ALA A 693 -1.48 14.30 -38.65
C ALA A 693 -1.69 14.32 -40.17
N THR A 694 -2.34 13.30 -40.74
CA THR A 694 -2.71 13.26 -42.17
C THR A 694 -4.00 14.03 -42.42
N LEU A 695 -4.97 13.93 -41.52
CA LEU A 695 -6.19 14.74 -41.53
C LEU A 695 -5.86 16.24 -41.46
N ALA A 696 -4.96 16.65 -40.56
CA ALA A 696 -4.50 18.03 -40.47
C ALA A 696 -3.80 18.49 -41.76
N GLY A 697 -2.96 17.63 -42.36
CA GLY A 697 -2.29 17.91 -43.63
C GLY A 697 -3.25 18.10 -44.81
N GLU A 698 -4.24 17.21 -44.95
CA GLU A 698 -5.21 17.27 -46.05
C GLU A 698 -6.26 18.36 -45.83
N SER A 699 -6.64 18.62 -44.58
CA SER A 699 -7.43 19.78 -44.16
C SER A 699 -6.76 21.10 -44.58
N GLN A 700 -5.45 21.23 -44.37
CA GLN A 700 -4.68 22.39 -44.79
C GLN A 700 -4.52 22.50 -46.32
N ARG A 701 -4.41 21.37 -47.04
CA ARG A 701 -4.30 21.34 -48.51
C ARG A 701 -5.61 21.72 -49.21
N GLN A 702 -6.74 21.27 -48.70
CA GLN A 702 -8.06 21.52 -49.28
C GLN A 702 -8.71 22.82 -48.76
N LEU A 703 -8.05 23.53 -47.83
CA LEU A 703 -8.49 24.81 -47.26
C LEU A 703 -8.95 25.85 -48.33
N PRO A 704 -8.26 26.05 -49.49
CA PRO A 704 -8.70 27.01 -50.51
C PRO A 704 -9.97 26.60 -51.26
N ARG A 705 -10.43 25.35 -51.12
CA ARG A 705 -11.65 24.80 -51.75
C ARG A 705 -12.82 24.69 -50.77
N ARG A 706 -12.58 24.89 -49.46
CA ARG A 706 -13.58 24.81 -48.40
C ARG A 706 -14.03 26.20 -47.99
N GLY A 707 -15.34 26.45 -48.05
CA GLY A 707 -15.96 27.72 -47.64
C GLY A 707 -15.92 28.00 -46.13
N ASP A 708 -15.44 27.06 -45.31
CA ASP A 708 -15.36 27.22 -43.84
C ASP A 708 -14.18 28.07 -43.36
N SER A 709 -13.10 28.20 -44.16
CA SER A 709 -11.87 28.94 -43.83
C SER A 709 -11.14 28.51 -42.53
N ALA A 710 -11.36 27.28 -42.05
CA ALA A 710 -10.82 26.79 -40.77
C ALA A 710 -9.84 25.61 -40.93
N ARG A 711 -8.71 25.67 -40.23
CA ARG A 711 -7.72 24.59 -40.16
C ARG A 711 -8.15 23.54 -39.14
N ALA A 712 -7.66 22.32 -39.31
CA ALA A 712 -7.73 21.30 -38.27
C ALA A 712 -6.51 21.43 -37.33
N GLU A 713 -6.76 21.95 -36.14
CA GLU A 713 -5.81 22.00 -35.04
C GLU A 713 -5.99 20.77 -34.14
N VAL A 714 -4.89 20.12 -33.76
CA VAL A 714 -4.93 18.99 -32.82
C VAL A 714 -4.78 19.55 -31.41
N LEU A 715 -5.76 19.30 -30.55
CA LEU A 715 -5.67 19.70 -29.14
C LEU A 715 -4.87 18.63 -28.39
N PRO A 716 -3.67 18.94 -27.86
CA PRO A 716 -2.97 18.01 -26.99
C PRO A 716 -3.72 17.89 -25.66
N SER A 717 -3.91 16.67 -25.18
CA SER A 717 -4.44 16.39 -23.85
C SER A 717 -3.34 15.72 -23.04
N ASP A 718 -3.11 16.19 -21.82
CA ASP A 718 -1.98 15.79 -20.95
C ASP A 718 -0.60 15.86 -21.64
N GLY A 719 -0.42 16.85 -22.53
CA GLY A 719 0.80 17.06 -23.31
C GLY A 719 1.03 16.06 -24.45
N ARG A 720 0.05 15.19 -24.75
CA ARG A 720 0.13 14.17 -25.83
C ARG A 720 -0.90 14.48 -26.91
N LEU A 721 -0.59 14.14 -28.17
CA LEU A 721 -1.50 14.30 -29.31
C LEU A 721 -2.69 13.31 -29.29
N VAL A 722 -2.56 12.25 -28.49
CA VAL A 722 -3.52 11.16 -28.35
C VAL A 722 -3.63 10.78 -26.87
N THR A 723 -4.84 10.81 -26.34
CA THR A 723 -5.20 10.22 -25.05
C THR A 723 -5.50 8.73 -25.18
N LEU A 724 -5.40 8.04 -24.07
CA LEU A 724 -5.78 6.64 -23.92
C LEU A 724 -6.97 6.59 -22.98
N ASP A 725 -8.14 6.27 -23.51
CA ASP A 725 -9.32 6.08 -22.68
C ASP A 725 -9.07 4.88 -21.74
N PRO A 726 -9.57 4.92 -20.48
CA PRO A 726 -9.44 3.78 -19.58
C PRO A 726 -10.13 2.56 -20.20
N ILE A 727 -9.36 1.50 -20.44
CA ILE A 727 -9.76 0.31 -21.23
C ILE A 727 -11.18 -0.14 -20.82
N PRO A 728 -12.18 -0.02 -21.71
CA PRO A 728 -13.55 -0.35 -21.37
C PRO A 728 -13.65 -1.84 -21.08
N VAL A 729 -14.25 -2.20 -19.94
CA VAL A 729 -14.47 -3.59 -19.56
C VAL A 729 -15.46 -4.20 -20.54
N THR A 730 -14.96 -4.98 -21.50
CA THR A 730 -15.79 -5.61 -22.52
C THR A 730 -16.58 -6.78 -21.93
N GLY A 731 -17.80 -7.01 -22.42
CA GLY A 731 -18.60 -8.18 -22.04
C GLY A 731 -17.87 -9.51 -22.29
N ALA A 732 -17.04 -9.56 -23.34
CA ALA A 732 -16.17 -10.70 -23.65
C ALA A 732 -15.12 -10.98 -22.57
N GLN A 733 -14.53 -9.94 -21.95
CA GLN A 733 -13.59 -10.12 -20.83
C GLN A 733 -14.30 -10.63 -19.57
N ILE A 734 -15.50 -10.12 -19.25
CA ILE A 734 -16.30 -10.63 -18.13
C ILE A 734 -16.68 -12.10 -18.38
N GLN A 735 -17.11 -12.43 -19.59
CA GLN A 735 -17.46 -13.81 -19.98
C GLN A 735 -16.24 -14.76 -19.90
N ASN A 736 -15.09 -14.34 -20.42
CA ASN A 736 -13.85 -15.13 -20.36
C ASN A 736 -13.35 -15.30 -18.92
N ALA A 737 -13.42 -14.26 -18.08
CA ALA A 737 -13.08 -14.35 -16.66
C ALA A 737 -14.03 -15.31 -15.93
N GLY A 738 -15.32 -15.28 -16.25
CA GLY A 738 -16.30 -16.25 -15.77
C GLY A 738 -16.00 -17.69 -16.19
N PHE A 739 -15.55 -17.93 -17.42
CA PHE A 739 -15.14 -19.26 -17.89
C PHE A 739 -13.85 -19.75 -17.20
N VAL A 740 -12.82 -18.92 -17.06
CA VAL A 740 -11.57 -19.28 -16.36
C VAL A 740 -11.83 -19.55 -14.87
N PHE A 741 -12.67 -18.73 -14.23
CA PHE A 741 -13.09 -18.94 -12.85
C PHE A 741 -13.90 -20.24 -12.69
N GLY A 742 -14.94 -20.44 -13.52
CA GLY A 742 -15.76 -21.65 -13.47
C GLY A 742 -14.96 -22.94 -13.74
N GLY A 743 -14.04 -22.90 -14.70
CA GLY A 743 -13.14 -24.01 -15.01
C GLY A 743 -12.19 -24.35 -13.86
N SER A 744 -11.50 -23.34 -13.29
CA SER A 744 -10.58 -23.55 -12.18
C SER A 744 -11.29 -24.04 -10.91
N VAL A 745 -12.45 -23.48 -10.56
CA VAL A 745 -13.29 -23.97 -9.45
C VAL A 745 -13.77 -25.40 -9.70
N GLY A 746 -14.13 -25.74 -10.94
CA GLY A 746 -14.50 -27.12 -11.32
C GLY A 746 -13.36 -28.13 -11.12
N VAL A 747 -12.15 -27.80 -11.58
CA VAL A 747 -10.95 -28.63 -11.40
C VAL A 747 -10.58 -28.79 -9.92
N ILE A 748 -10.58 -27.70 -9.16
CA ILE A 748 -10.31 -27.73 -7.70
C ILE A 748 -11.36 -28.60 -6.98
N SER A 749 -12.63 -28.51 -7.38
CA SER A 749 -13.72 -29.32 -6.81
C SER A 749 -13.57 -30.81 -7.13
N LEU A 750 -13.17 -31.16 -8.36
CA LEU A 750 -12.88 -32.55 -8.76
C LEU A 750 -11.68 -33.13 -7.99
N LEU A 751 -10.59 -32.37 -7.86
CA LEU A 751 -9.43 -32.78 -7.06
C LEU A 751 -9.77 -32.95 -5.58
N GLY A 752 -10.52 -32.00 -5.01
CA GLY A 752 -11.00 -32.08 -3.63
C GLY A 752 -11.90 -33.30 -3.38
N ALA A 753 -12.85 -33.57 -4.29
CA ALA A 753 -13.69 -34.76 -4.24
C ALA A 753 -12.87 -36.06 -4.38
N GLY A 754 -11.86 -36.08 -5.26
CA GLY A 754 -10.93 -37.19 -5.42
C GLY A 754 -10.15 -37.50 -4.13
N ILE A 755 -9.54 -36.47 -3.52
CA ILE A 755 -8.80 -36.59 -2.25
C ILE A 755 -9.74 -37.04 -1.13
N TYR A 756 -10.92 -36.43 -1.01
CA TYR A 756 -11.93 -36.82 -0.01
C TYR A 756 -12.38 -38.27 -0.18
N SER A 757 -12.58 -38.74 -1.41
CA SER A 757 -12.93 -40.14 -1.69
C SER A 757 -11.84 -41.11 -1.24
N ARG A 758 -10.57 -40.75 -1.43
CA ARG A 758 -9.40 -41.53 -0.97
C ARG A 758 -9.31 -41.55 0.55
N LEU A 759 -9.46 -40.41 1.22
CA LEU A 759 -9.45 -40.30 2.69
C LEU A 759 -10.62 -41.06 3.34
N ARG A 760 -11.82 -41.02 2.72
CA ARG A 760 -12.98 -41.80 3.19
C ARG A 760 -12.78 -43.31 3.00
N ARG A 761 -12.05 -43.73 1.95
CA ARG A 761 -11.70 -45.14 1.72
C ARG A 761 -10.59 -45.62 2.66
N SER A 762 -9.56 -44.82 2.91
CA SER A 762 -8.52 -45.16 3.89
C SER A 762 -9.06 -45.18 5.32
N LYS A 763 -9.98 -44.26 5.67
CA LYS A 763 -10.68 -44.34 6.96
C LYS A 763 -11.48 -45.64 7.10
N ARG A 764 -12.26 -46.04 6.09
CA ARG A 764 -12.99 -47.32 6.15
C ARG A 764 -12.07 -48.51 6.41
N LEU A 765 -10.94 -48.62 5.69
CA LEU A 765 -9.96 -49.69 5.89
C LEU A 765 -9.30 -49.65 7.28
N PHE A 766 -9.17 -48.46 7.88
CA PHE A 766 -8.65 -48.31 9.25
C PHE A 766 -9.69 -48.70 10.30
N ASP A 767 -10.93 -48.23 10.16
CA ASP A 767 -12.06 -48.60 11.03
C ASP A 767 -12.32 -50.13 10.98
N GLU A 768 -12.17 -50.74 9.79
CA GLU A 768 -12.35 -52.17 9.51
C GLU A 768 -11.20 -53.03 10.10
N ASN A 769 -9.95 -52.55 10.09
CA ASN A 769 -8.83 -53.20 10.78
C ASN A 769 -8.93 -53.08 12.31
N MET A 770 -9.33 -51.91 12.83
CA MET A 770 -9.49 -51.68 14.28
C MET A 770 -10.61 -52.55 14.87
N GLY A 771 -11.70 -52.76 14.13
CA GLY A 771 -12.83 -53.60 14.56
C GLY A 771 -12.53 -55.10 14.68
N LEU A 772 -11.34 -55.56 14.30
CA LEU A 772 -10.93 -56.96 14.43
C LEU A 772 -10.27 -57.29 15.78
N GLU A 773 -9.66 -56.32 16.47
CA GLU A 773 -9.03 -56.57 17.79
C GLU A 773 -10.06 -56.77 18.91
N ASP A 774 -11.17 -56.03 18.92
CA ASP A 774 -12.28 -56.22 19.87
C ASP A 774 -12.97 -57.59 19.71
N SER A 775 -12.79 -58.29 18.58
CA SER A 775 -13.40 -59.61 18.32
C SER A 775 -12.59 -60.80 18.85
N TYR A 776 -11.49 -60.55 19.57
CA TYR A 776 -10.58 -61.58 20.09
C TYR A 776 -10.60 -61.71 21.63
N VAL A 777 -11.61 -61.12 22.31
CA VAL A 777 -11.78 -61.14 23.77
C VAL A 777 -13.23 -61.48 24.15
N ASP A 778 -13.63 -62.73 23.87
CA ASP A 778 -14.79 -63.45 24.43
C ASP A 778 -14.47 -64.96 24.45
#